data_AF-A0A934FTG8-F1
#
_entry.id   AF-A0A934FTG8-F1
#
_cell.length_a   1.000
_cell.length_b   1.000
_cell.length_c   1.000
_cell.angle_alpha   90.00
_cell.angle_beta   90.00
_cell.angle_gamma   90.00
#
_symmetry.space_group_name_H-M   'P 1'
#
loop_
_entity.id
_entity.type
_entity.pdbx_description
1 polymer ?
#
loop_
_entity_poly.entity_id
_entity_poly.type
_entity_poly.pdbx_seq_one_letter_code
_entity_poly.pdbx_strand_id
1 'polypeptide(L)'
;MSLPRRSLLLGLALISGPLVAQGQATNLAASLRPGQVFLTWTEVAGANLTYRIYRSPTPIVSSAQLAGAELLGSVGQDSSNDVRASQLTGTTVNFRIVDLGPQLASTQGLFVHTFAATGSGHYAVTAVAGATENTAITVGSNALAAPVVENPAVPGAVLQQVSGTRSDYVHWVSDRDTPFAPAMWNTASRAFHFRVLFDSNAGTGPRPLMLRFHARNGSYSQAGTAEPGHPEAIVLAVDDWIGANPGNTFWYGMHAAFPSATTSASHPNVDYTDRRVVAELDFVLANFPVDRERVYARGGSMGAVGAVFFAYRHPDRIAAAHGTVPKFDFGCQGNQCWIEPATGDALWGTPAQNLTTSEGVGVYDRLSIAFLASRAPASLGVVDPLVDRPLITMFNGRNDVVVGWPEKPPAYAAVQAARQPSAFFWDQSTHQSLGSGSWSSVINARRDELWSLRVHQAVPAFTNLSIDDDAGDGTPTSGDPIGTVNGYLAWDVATIVDTATTHSLVASLRTGALPDAAPSPTATVDWTPRRLQAYLRAPSAHHRFTNLQQPGDVVVEDRIVTGEASGLITVAGALVTTAGNRLRLTAVDRSSLPLLLATGIVRPGGTLTLNTFAAPGAAVFLFVGLQPAAITLPGLNGVIGIGDPLFLAQGVADRTGRHAFVWPLDPAIFGSLVGLPIRFQALAGASDLTNTELVTIQP
;
A
#
# COMPACT_ATOMS: atom_id res chain seq x y z
N MET A 1 46.80 -25.34 76.91
CA MET A 1 48.10 -24.63 76.77
C MET A 1 48.57 -24.82 75.34
N SER A 2 48.27 -23.87 74.45
CA SER A 2 49.11 -22.71 74.05
C SER A 2 49.99 -23.02 72.81
N LEU A 3 49.46 -22.65 71.62
CA LEU A 3 50.06 -21.98 70.42
C LEU A 3 51.62 -21.98 70.23
N PRO A 4 52.19 -21.62 69.02
CA PRO A 4 51.84 -21.88 67.60
C PRO A 4 53.05 -21.92 66.59
N ARG A 5 52.74 -21.88 65.26
CA ARG A 5 53.49 -21.30 64.09
C ARG A 5 54.67 -22.12 63.50
N ARG A 6 54.94 -22.21 62.18
CA ARG A 6 54.74 -21.30 61.03
C ARG A 6 54.52 -22.07 59.72
N SER A 7 53.62 -21.59 58.85
CA SER A 7 53.60 -21.90 57.42
C SER A 7 53.92 -20.62 56.63
N LEU A 8 54.80 -20.76 55.63
CA LEU A 8 55.27 -19.71 54.73
C LEU A 8 54.12 -19.14 53.89
N LEU A 9 53.95 -17.82 53.91
CA LEU A 9 53.16 -17.06 52.92
C LEU A 9 54.11 -16.65 51.78
N LEU A 10 53.89 -17.18 50.59
CA LEU A 10 54.45 -16.64 49.35
C LEU A 10 53.58 -15.45 48.94
N GLY A 11 54.14 -14.24 49.02
CA GLY A 11 53.52 -13.04 48.47
C GLY A 11 53.66 -13.03 46.94
N LEU A 12 52.54 -13.23 46.23
CA LEU A 12 52.45 -12.85 44.82
C LEU A 12 52.33 -11.33 44.76
N ALA A 13 53.41 -10.65 44.40
CA ALA A 13 53.37 -9.24 44.04
C ALA A 13 52.59 -9.11 42.72
N LEU A 14 51.37 -8.56 42.81
CA LEU A 14 50.64 -8.03 41.66
C LEU A 14 51.44 -6.86 41.10
N ILE A 15 52.18 -7.11 40.02
CA ILE A 15 52.77 -6.05 39.20
C ILE A 15 51.61 -5.37 38.49
N SER A 16 51.08 -4.30 39.09
CA SER A 16 50.26 -3.31 38.41
C SER A 16 51.14 -2.64 37.36
N GLY A 17 51.04 -3.12 36.10
CA GLY A 17 51.59 -2.40 34.97
C GLY A 17 51.03 -0.97 34.94
N PRO A 18 51.78 0.03 34.47
CA PRO A 18 51.27 1.38 34.33
C PRO A 18 50.02 1.35 33.45
N LEU A 19 48.91 1.93 33.95
CA LEU A 19 47.78 2.33 33.12
C LEU A 19 48.33 3.23 32.03
N VAL A 20 48.53 2.68 30.83
CA VAL A 20 48.72 3.50 29.63
C VAL A 20 47.50 4.40 29.58
N ALA A 21 47.71 5.73 29.61
CA ALA A 21 46.63 6.68 29.45
C ALA A 21 45.89 6.35 28.15
N GLN A 22 44.69 5.82 28.28
CA GLN A 22 43.85 5.47 27.14
C GLN A 22 43.66 6.73 26.30
N GLY A 23 43.87 6.66 24.99
CA GLY A 23 43.68 7.82 24.12
C GLY A 23 42.25 8.36 24.21
N GLN A 24 42.07 9.62 23.82
CA GLN A 24 40.76 10.30 23.82
C GLN A 24 40.45 10.86 22.43
N ALA A 25 39.17 10.92 22.07
CA ALA A 25 38.72 11.66 20.89
C ALA A 25 39.24 13.11 20.94
N THR A 26 39.50 13.72 19.78
CA THR A 26 39.93 15.13 19.72
C THR A 26 39.26 15.85 18.55
N ASN A 27 39.38 17.17 18.48
CA ASN A 27 38.81 17.98 17.40
C ASN A 27 37.31 17.76 17.16
N LEU A 28 36.53 17.59 18.24
CA LEU A 28 35.07 17.50 18.16
C LEU A 28 34.49 18.77 17.54
N ALA A 29 33.74 18.59 16.46
CA ALA A 29 33.03 19.62 15.74
C ALA A 29 31.57 19.22 15.53
N ALA A 30 30.69 20.22 15.50
CA ALA A 30 29.27 20.06 15.23
C ALA A 30 28.87 20.88 14.00
N SER A 31 28.15 20.27 13.06
CA SER A 31 27.48 20.97 11.96
C SER A 31 25.97 20.74 12.03
N LEU A 32 25.20 21.81 11.85
CA LEU A 32 23.74 21.76 11.90
C LEU A 32 23.16 21.51 10.50
N ARG A 33 22.13 20.67 10.47
CA ARG A 33 21.19 20.52 9.35
C ARG A 33 19.76 20.59 9.89
N PRO A 34 18.73 20.81 9.06
CA PRO A 34 17.35 20.80 9.53
C PRO A 34 17.05 19.55 10.36
N GLY A 35 16.60 19.73 11.61
CA GLY A 35 16.25 18.61 12.49
C GLY A 35 17.43 17.88 13.14
N GLN A 36 18.68 18.12 12.72
CA GLN A 36 19.81 17.27 13.06
C GLN A 36 21.11 18.02 13.36
N VAL A 37 21.93 17.42 14.21
CA VAL A 37 23.33 17.80 14.40
C VAL A 37 24.24 16.64 14.00
N PHE A 38 25.25 16.96 13.19
CA PHE A 38 26.28 16.05 12.72
C PHE A 38 27.54 16.32 13.54
N LEU A 39 27.92 15.37 14.38
CA LEU A 39 29.11 15.42 15.21
C LEU A 39 30.23 14.65 14.53
N THR A 40 31.40 15.28 14.41
CA THR A 40 32.61 14.65 13.89
C THR A 40 33.78 14.91 14.82
N TRP A 41 34.72 13.98 14.90
CA TRP A 41 35.91 14.09 15.74
C TRP A 41 37.06 13.33 15.09
N THR A 42 38.29 13.60 15.50
CA THR A 42 39.44 12.76 15.20
C THR A 42 39.45 11.55 16.14
N GLU A 43 39.41 10.36 15.56
CA GLU A 43 39.45 9.09 16.27
C GLU A 43 40.87 8.83 16.83
N VAL A 44 40.90 8.12 17.96
CA VAL A 44 42.14 7.64 18.57
C VAL A 44 42.74 6.55 17.70
N ALA A 45 44.04 6.65 17.41
CA ALA A 45 44.75 5.60 16.70
C ALA A 45 44.79 4.29 17.52
N GLY A 46 44.45 3.17 16.88
CA GLY A 46 44.28 1.87 17.53
C GLY A 46 43.24 1.04 16.78
N ALA A 47 42.96 -0.18 17.23
CA ALA A 47 41.89 -1.01 16.67
C ALA A 47 40.82 -1.28 17.75
N ASN A 48 39.56 -1.43 17.32
CA ASN A 48 38.42 -1.87 18.12
C ASN A 48 38.00 -0.91 19.25
N LEU A 49 38.06 0.39 19.00
CA LEU A 49 37.48 1.38 19.90
C LEU A 49 35.98 1.58 19.62
N THR A 50 35.26 2.00 20.65
CA THR A 50 33.88 2.50 20.55
C THR A 50 33.85 3.90 21.12
N TYR A 51 33.02 4.78 20.58
CA TYR A 51 32.84 6.14 21.07
C TYR A 51 31.45 6.29 21.68
N ARG A 52 31.36 6.89 22.86
CA ARG A 52 30.10 7.27 23.51
C ARG A 52 29.85 8.76 23.30
N ILE A 53 28.63 9.09 22.90
CA ILE A 53 28.24 10.46 22.59
C ILE A 53 27.26 10.93 23.66
N TYR A 54 27.57 12.05 24.30
CA TYR A 54 26.76 12.65 25.35
C TYR A 54 26.19 13.99 24.91
N ARG A 55 24.97 14.28 25.37
CA ARG A 55 24.30 15.58 25.25
C ARG A 55 23.89 16.09 26.63
N SER A 56 24.07 17.37 26.90
CA SER A 56 23.55 18.03 28.11
C SER A 56 22.94 19.40 27.78
N PRO A 57 21.88 19.84 28.47
CA PRO A 57 21.42 21.23 28.40
C PRO A 57 22.37 22.23 29.06
N THR A 58 23.43 21.76 29.73
CA THR A 58 24.44 22.58 30.41
C THR A 58 25.85 22.20 29.95
N PRO A 59 26.87 23.08 30.05
CA PRO A 59 28.23 22.78 29.60
C PRO A 59 28.83 21.52 30.21
N ILE A 60 29.37 20.62 29.39
CA ILE A 60 30.14 19.45 29.82
C ILE A 60 31.62 19.85 29.87
N VAL A 61 32.10 20.21 31.05
CA VAL A 61 33.47 20.71 31.29
C VAL A 61 34.34 19.76 32.11
N SER A 62 33.75 18.70 32.68
CA SER A 62 34.44 17.70 33.51
C SER A 62 33.72 16.35 33.46
N SER A 63 34.41 15.28 33.85
CA SER A 63 33.88 13.91 33.87
C SER A 63 32.64 13.75 34.78
N ALA A 64 32.56 14.53 35.87
CA ALA A 64 31.43 14.49 36.81
C ALA A 64 30.08 14.82 36.15
N GLN A 65 30.09 15.60 35.08
CA GLN A 65 28.87 16.04 34.39
C GLN A 65 28.35 15.00 33.39
N LEU A 66 29.15 13.98 33.04
CA LEU A 66 28.68 12.88 32.19
C LEU A 66 27.55 12.09 32.85
N ALA A 67 27.56 11.98 34.19
CA ALA A 67 26.50 11.28 34.93
C ALA A 67 25.12 11.95 34.83
N GLY A 68 25.09 13.26 34.57
CA GLY A 68 23.87 14.03 34.34
C GLY A 68 23.59 14.35 32.87
N ALA A 69 24.47 13.90 31.96
CA ALA A 69 24.29 14.05 30.52
C ALA A 69 23.51 12.84 29.97
N GLU A 70 22.72 13.09 28.93
CA GLU A 70 22.06 12.03 28.16
C GLU A 70 23.11 11.31 27.31
N LEU A 71 23.26 10.00 27.49
CA LEU A 71 23.99 9.17 26.54
C LEU A 71 23.13 8.99 25.29
N LEU A 72 23.49 9.66 24.21
CA LEU A 72 22.74 9.59 22.95
C LEU A 72 22.93 8.26 22.22
N GLY A 73 24.09 7.64 22.39
CA GLY A 73 24.40 6.38 21.74
C GLY A 73 25.88 6.07 21.73
N SER A 74 26.24 5.02 20.99
CA SER A 74 27.62 4.62 20.78
C SER A 74 27.85 4.18 19.35
N VAL A 75 29.01 4.49 18.80
CA VAL A 75 29.44 4.04 17.47
C VAL A 75 30.82 3.41 17.54
N GLY A 76 31.07 2.43 16.68
CA GLY A 76 32.40 1.86 16.53
C GLY A 76 33.39 2.87 15.94
N GLN A 77 34.68 2.54 16.05
CA GLN A 77 35.72 3.16 15.25
C GLN A 77 35.42 3.03 13.74
N ASP A 78 35.96 3.95 12.94
CA ASP A 78 35.67 4.11 11.52
C ASP A 78 34.19 4.43 11.24
N SER A 79 33.53 5.13 12.17
CA SER A 79 32.10 5.50 12.04
C SER A 79 31.81 6.44 10.87
N SER A 80 32.83 7.08 10.29
CA SER A 80 32.72 7.83 9.03
C SER A 80 32.67 6.96 7.77
N ASN A 81 33.02 5.67 7.87
CA ASN A 81 33.00 4.74 6.75
C ASN A 81 31.55 4.47 6.33
N ASP A 82 31.25 4.74 5.06
CA ASP A 82 30.00 4.33 4.45
C ASP A 82 30.13 2.86 4.03
N VAL A 83 29.89 1.96 4.99
CA VAL A 83 30.03 0.51 4.79
C VAL A 83 29.20 0.02 3.61
N ARG A 84 28.00 0.57 3.41
CA ARG A 84 27.10 0.14 2.35
C ARG A 84 27.59 0.60 0.98
N ALA A 85 27.96 1.88 0.83
CA ALA A 85 28.54 2.36 -0.43
C ALA A 85 29.89 1.69 -0.72
N SER A 86 30.69 1.43 0.31
CA SER A 86 31.96 0.72 0.17
C SER A 86 31.77 -0.70 -0.36
N GLN A 87 30.79 -1.43 0.18
CA GLN A 87 30.44 -2.77 -0.30
C GLN A 87 29.98 -2.75 -1.77
N LEU A 88 29.16 -1.76 -2.15
CA LEU A 88 28.60 -1.69 -3.50
C LEU A 88 29.63 -1.26 -4.56
N THR A 89 30.61 -0.44 -4.18
CA THR A 89 31.66 0.04 -5.10
C THR A 89 32.90 -0.85 -5.11
N GLY A 90 33.10 -1.67 -4.07
CA GLY A 90 34.33 -2.46 -3.89
C GLY A 90 35.54 -1.63 -3.46
N THR A 91 35.34 -0.37 -3.09
CA THR A 91 36.37 0.57 -2.64
C THR A 91 35.91 1.26 -1.37
N THR A 92 36.82 1.63 -0.47
CA THR A 92 36.44 2.40 0.74
C THR A 92 35.90 3.77 0.36
N VAL A 93 34.67 4.04 0.79
CA VAL A 93 33.96 5.31 0.64
C VAL A 93 33.56 5.77 2.03
N ASN A 94 33.86 7.02 2.36
CA ASN A 94 33.39 7.63 3.60
C ASN A 94 32.22 8.56 3.32
N PHE A 95 31.38 8.77 4.33
CA PHE A 95 30.22 9.66 4.23
C PHE A 95 30.62 11.10 3.90
N ARG A 96 29.77 11.77 3.13
CA ARG A 96 29.71 13.23 3.02
C ARG A 96 28.58 13.73 3.92
N ILE A 97 28.84 14.79 4.68
CA ILE A 97 27.86 15.44 5.58
C ILE A 97 27.31 16.76 5.01
N VAL A 98 27.89 17.22 3.91
CA VAL A 98 27.44 18.35 3.09
C VAL A 98 27.23 17.84 1.67
N ASP A 99 26.17 18.30 1.02
CA ASP A 99 25.79 17.86 -0.33
C ASP A 99 26.97 18.05 -1.30
N LEU A 100 27.43 16.95 -1.89
CA LEU A 100 28.61 16.90 -2.76
C LEU A 100 29.92 17.45 -2.16
N GLY A 101 29.93 17.78 -0.86
CA GLY A 101 31.11 18.21 -0.11
C GLY A 101 32.13 17.08 0.05
N PRO A 102 33.35 17.33 0.56
CA PRO A 102 34.38 16.29 0.68
C PRO A 102 33.89 15.11 1.54
N GLN A 103 34.36 13.90 1.21
CA GLN A 103 34.21 12.75 2.12
C GLN A 103 34.97 13.03 3.41
N LEU A 104 34.45 12.55 4.53
CA LEU A 104 35.18 12.56 5.80
C LEU A 104 36.48 11.73 5.67
N ALA A 105 37.53 12.13 6.37
CA ALA A 105 38.76 11.35 6.41
C ALA A 105 38.56 10.04 7.18
N SER A 106 39.33 9.00 6.84
CA SER A 106 39.27 7.71 7.55
C SER A 106 39.70 7.78 9.02
N THR A 107 40.32 8.88 9.44
CA THR A 107 40.66 9.16 10.83
C THR A 107 39.55 9.90 11.58
N GLN A 108 38.42 10.18 10.94
CA GLN A 108 37.30 10.87 11.56
C GLN A 108 36.19 9.91 11.96
N GLY A 109 35.55 10.19 13.09
CA GLY A 109 34.30 9.57 13.50
C GLY A 109 33.10 10.43 13.11
N LEU A 110 31.92 9.82 13.05
CA LEU A 110 30.65 10.45 12.74
C LEU A 110 29.53 9.94 13.66
N PHE A 111 28.75 10.87 14.20
CA PHE A 111 27.48 10.59 14.86
C PHE A 111 26.44 11.64 14.50
N VAL A 112 25.24 11.23 14.15
CA VAL A 112 24.13 12.13 13.80
C VAL A 112 23.01 11.99 14.83
N HIS A 113 22.65 13.11 15.45
CA HIS A 113 21.57 13.20 16.41
C HIS A 113 20.40 14.01 15.84
N THR A 114 19.18 13.48 15.98
CA THR A 114 17.93 14.17 15.63
C THR A 114 17.28 14.72 16.90
N PHE A 115 17.03 16.02 16.96
CA PHE A 115 16.49 16.68 18.17
C PHE A 115 14.96 16.77 18.14
N ALA A 116 14.32 16.46 19.27
CA ALA A 116 12.85 16.45 19.41
C ALA A 116 12.27 17.78 19.94
N ALA A 117 13.10 18.65 20.51
CA ALA A 117 12.69 19.93 21.09
C ALA A 117 13.72 21.03 20.80
N THR A 118 13.27 22.29 20.79
CA THR A 118 14.16 23.45 20.70
C THR A 118 15.00 23.57 21.98
N GLY A 119 16.29 23.85 21.84
CA GLY A 119 17.18 23.91 22.99
C GLY A 119 18.61 24.33 22.67
N SER A 120 19.47 24.23 23.69
CA SER A 120 20.90 24.47 23.58
C SER A 120 21.62 23.19 24.03
N GLY A 121 22.25 22.48 23.09
CA GLY A 121 22.90 21.21 23.33
C GLY A 121 24.40 21.35 23.48
N HIS A 122 24.94 20.91 24.62
CA HIS A 122 26.37 20.71 24.81
C HIS A 122 26.72 19.25 24.59
N TYR A 123 27.73 19.00 23.75
CA TYR A 123 28.08 17.66 23.32
C TYR A 123 29.50 17.27 23.76
N ALA A 124 29.66 16.00 24.11
CA ALA A 124 30.96 15.40 24.39
C ALA A 124 31.06 14.00 23.79
N VAL A 125 32.28 13.61 23.43
CA VAL A 125 32.62 12.30 22.90
C VAL A 125 33.73 11.69 23.76
N THR A 126 33.51 10.45 24.20
CA THR A 126 34.50 9.70 24.99
C THR A 126 34.87 8.40 24.27
N ALA A 127 36.14 8.03 24.34
CA ALA A 127 36.63 6.77 23.79
C ALA A 127 36.47 5.61 24.80
N VAL A 128 36.08 4.45 24.31
CA VAL A 128 35.90 3.20 25.06
C VAL A 128 36.77 2.11 24.43
N ALA A 129 37.58 1.46 25.26
CA ALA A 129 38.46 0.36 24.88
C ALA A 129 38.04 -0.87 25.70
N GLY A 130 37.51 -1.90 25.03
CA GLY A 130 36.88 -3.02 25.71
C GLY A 130 35.71 -2.55 26.59
N ALA A 131 35.79 -2.81 27.88
CA ALA A 131 34.76 -2.38 28.85
C ALA A 131 35.10 -1.06 29.56
N THR A 132 36.24 -0.42 29.25
CA THR A 132 36.73 0.77 29.97
C THR A 132 36.55 2.03 29.14
N GLU A 133 35.77 2.97 29.67
CA GLU A 133 35.57 4.30 29.09
C GLU A 133 36.60 5.29 29.66
N ASN A 134 37.29 6.02 28.78
CA ASN A 134 38.03 7.21 29.15
C ASN A 134 37.06 8.37 29.31
N THR A 135 36.66 8.67 30.55
CA THR A 135 35.70 9.73 30.89
C THR A 135 36.32 11.13 31.00
N ALA A 136 37.62 11.29 30.73
CA ALA A 136 38.28 12.59 30.80
C ALA A 136 37.69 13.56 29.77
N ILE A 137 37.37 14.78 30.22
CA ILE A 137 36.78 15.84 29.42
C ILE A 137 37.75 17.01 29.29
N THR A 138 38.01 17.40 28.04
CA THR A 138 38.78 18.56 27.64
C THR A 138 37.93 19.40 26.70
N VAL A 139 37.44 20.54 27.20
CA VAL A 139 36.63 21.50 26.44
C VAL A 139 37.42 22.01 25.24
N GLY A 140 36.77 22.08 24.08
CA GLY A 140 37.39 22.42 22.79
C GLY A 140 38.16 21.27 22.14
N SER A 141 38.22 20.09 22.77
CA SER A 141 38.87 18.90 22.20
C SER A 141 37.88 17.76 22.03
N ASN A 142 37.39 17.16 23.11
CA ASN A 142 36.40 16.08 23.08
C ASN A 142 35.05 16.49 23.67
N ALA A 143 34.91 17.76 24.06
CA ALA A 143 33.64 18.41 24.39
C ALA A 143 33.57 19.77 23.70
N LEU A 144 32.38 20.17 23.23
CA LEU A 144 32.21 21.46 22.56
C LEU A 144 32.38 22.63 23.53
N ALA A 145 33.09 23.68 23.10
CA ALA A 145 33.26 24.90 23.88
C ALA A 145 31.99 25.77 23.92
N ALA A 146 31.22 25.77 22.84
CA ALA A 146 29.94 26.46 22.72
C ALA A 146 28.82 25.44 22.47
N PRO A 147 27.59 25.71 22.95
CA PRO A 147 26.47 24.83 22.64
C PRO A 147 26.02 24.97 21.19
N VAL A 148 25.33 23.94 20.71
CA VAL A 148 24.59 23.94 19.46
C VAL A 148 23.16 24.43 19.73
N VAL A 149 22.68 25.39 18.94
CA VAL A 149 21.28 25.81 19.00
C VAL A 149 20.44 24.81 18.21
N GLU A 150 19.61 24.05 18.90
CA GLU A 150 18.79 22.98 18.35
C GLU A 150 17.40 23.51 18.02
N ASN A 151 16.91 23.24 16.80
CA ASN A 151 15.57 23.62 16.38
C ASN A 151 14.94 22.54 15.50
N PRO A 152 14.04 21.69 16.04
CA PRO A 152 13.45 20.56 15.33
C PRO A 152 12.86 20.96 13.98
N ALA A 153 13.09 20.13 12.98
CA ALA A 153 12.56 20.25 11.63
C ALA A 153 12.58 18.86 10.97
N VAL A 154 11.96 18.73 9.79
CA VAL A 154 12.00 17.48 9.01
C VAL A 154 13.46 17.20 8.60
N PRO A 155 14.05 16.06 9.01
CA PRO A 155 15.39 15.68 8.58
C PRO A 155 15.47 15.54 7.06
N GLY A 156 16.47 16.17 6.45
CA GLY A 156 16.75 16.02 5.03
C GLY A 156 17.76 14.90 4.75
N ALA A 157 17.88 14.52 3.47
CA ALA A 157 18.96 13.65 3.01
C ALA A 157 20.20 14.47 2.59
N VAL A 158 21.38 13.84 2.55
CA VAL A 158 22.62 14.43 2.05
C VAL A 158 22.99 13.80 0.71
N LEU A 159 23.13 14.64 -0.32
CA LEU A 159 23.54 14.20 -1.66
C LEU A 159 25.00 13.73 -1.65
N GLN A 160 25.23 12.44 -1.91
CA GLN A 160 26.57 11.83 -1.91
C GLN A 160 27.27 11.93 -3.26
N GLN A 161 26.53 11.70 -4.36
CA GLN A 161 27.09 11.73 -5.71
C GLN A 161 26.01 11.95 -6.77
N VAL A 162 26.43 12.48 -7.93
CA VAL A 162 25.63 12.60 -9.14
C VAL A 162 26.39 11.96 -10.31
N SER A 163 25.73 11.11 -11.07
CA SER A 163 26.27 10.47 -12.27
C SER A 163 25.22 10.45 -13.38
N GLY A 164 25.30 11.44 -14.29
CA GLY A 164 24.28 11.66 -15.31
C GLY A 164 22.95 12.02 -14.65
N THR A 165 21.90 11.24 -14.92
CA THR A 165 20.56 11.44 -14.34
C THR A 165 20.39 10.85 -12.94
N ARG A 166 21.42 10.17 -12.41
CA ARG A 166 21.36 9.47 -11.12
C ARG A 166 21.93 10.35 -10.00
N SER A 167 21.16 10.51 -8.93
CA SER A 167 21.59 11.18 -7.70
C SER A 167 21.46 10.22 -6.53
N ASP A 168 22.54 9.98 -5.80
CA ASP A 168 22.55 9.07 -4.64
C ASP A 168 22.56 9.89 -3.35
N TYR A 169 21.66 9.56 -2.45
CA TYR A 169 21.45 10.25 -1.19
C TYR A 169 21.67 9.31 0.00
N VAL A 170 22.08 9.89 1.12
CA VAL A 170 22.07 9.23 2.43
C VAL A 170 21.08 9.96 3.34
N HIS A 171 20.20 9.20 3.95
CA HIS A 171 19.24 9.63 4.96
C HIS A 171 19.65 9.09 6.32
N TRP A 172 20.05 9.98 7.24
CA TRP A 172 20.26 9.60 8.64
C TRP A 172 18.93 9.65 9.38
N VAL A 173 18.53 8.52 9.95
CA VAL A 173 17.24 8.34 10.60
C VAL A 173 17.34 8.43 12.12
N SER A 174 16.21 8.74 12.75
CA SER A 174 16.08 8.91 14.20
C SER A 174 15.66 7.60 14.89
N ASP A 175 16.11 7.42 16.13
CA ASP A 175 15.68 6.36 17.06
C ASP A 175 14.51 6.76 17.97
N ARG A 176 14.06 8.00 17.81
CA ARG A 176 13.03 8.62 18.63
C ARG A 176 12.06 9.40 17.77
N ASP A 177 10.83 9.47 18.24
CA ASP A 177 9.82 10.34 17.66
C ASP A 177 10.20 11.82 17.89
N THR A 178 9.94 12.63 16.88
CA THR A 178 10.03 14.08 16.93
C THR A 178 8.71 14.67 16.42
N PRO A 179 8.46 15.98 16.63
CA PRO A 179 7.29 16.64 16.04
C PRO A 179 7.23 16.59 14.50
N PHE A 180 8.34 16.26 13.83
CA PHE A 180 8.49 16.35 12.37
C PHE A 180 8.77 15.01 11.68
N ALA A 181 9.17 13.99 12.42
CA ALA A 181 9.47 12.66 11.90
C ALA A 181 9.37 11.63 13.03
N PRO A 182 8.76 10.45 12.76
CA PRO A 182 8.75 9.36 13.73
C PRO A 182 10.13 8.70 13.85
N ALA A 183 10.31 7.87 14.87
CA ALA A 183 11.42 6.93 14.91
C ALA A 183 11.35 6.01 13.69
N MET A 184 12.48 5.91 12.99
CA MET A 184 12.66 5.16 11.72
C MET A 184 13.76 4.11 11.85
N TRP A 185 14.35 3.98 13.04
CA TRP A 185 15.23 2.92 13.46
C TRP A 185 15.17 2.75 14.98
N ASN A 186 15.82 1.74 15.55
CA ASN A 186 15.84 1.52 16.99
C ASN A 186 17.14 1.99 17.68
N THR A 187 18.08 2.55 16.92
CA THR A 187 19.34 3.10 17.42
C THR A 187 19.70 4.39 16.67
N ALA A 188 20.30 5.35 17.37
CA ALA A 188 20.62 6.65 16.79
C ALA A 188 21.67 6.55 15.68
N SER A 189 21.77 7.60 14.85
CA SER A 189 22.80 7.77 13.82
C SER A 189 22.83 6.69 12.73
N ARG A 190 21.73 5.97 12.50
CA ARG A 190 21.62 5.00 11.41
C ARG A 190 21.47 5.72 10.07
N ALA A 191 22.27 5.33 9.08
CA ALA A 191 22.22 5.84 7.71
C ALA A 191 21.58 4.83 6.75
N PHE A 192 20.76 5.33 5.82
CA PHE A 192 20.19 4.56 4.72
C PHE A 192 20.38 5.27 3.38
N HIS A 193 20.51 4.49 2.31
CA HIS A 193 20.73 5.01 0.97
C HIS A 193 19.45 4.96 0.14
N PHE A 194 19.30 5.93 -0.73
CA PHE A 194 18.35 5.87 -1.83
C PHE A 194 18.91 6.60 -3.06
N ARG A 195 18.39 6.27 -4.23
CA ARG A 195 18.76 6.91 -5.50
C ARG A 195 17.53 7.52 -6.15
N VAL A 196 17.69 8.73 -6.66
CA VAL A 196 16.72 9.38 -7.54
C VAL A 196 17.27 9.40 -8.96
N LEU A 197 16.48 8.90 -9.92
CA LEU A 197 16.73 9.12 -11.34
C LEU A 197 15.86 10.26 -11.78
N PHE A 198 16.48 11.33 -12.26
CA PHE A 198 15.82 12.50 -12.76
C PHE A 198 16.65 13.09 -13.91
N ASP A 199 16.10 13.05 -15.12
CA ASP A 199 16.67 13.76 -16.26
C ASP A 199 16.12 15.18 -16.32
N SER A 200 16.89 16.16 -15.86
CA SER A 200 16.49 17.58 -15.89
C SER A 200 16.26 18.12 -17.30
N ASN A 201 16.78 17.46 -18.35
CA ASN A 201 16.64 17.89 -19.74
C ASN A 201 15.36 17.38 -20.40
N ALA A 202 14.72 16.35 -19.85
CA ALA A 202 13.49 15.76 -20.41
C ALA A 202 12.20 16.61 -20.20
N GLY A 203 12.34 17.88 -19.80
CA GLY A 203 11.23 18.86 -19.67
C GLY A 203 11.01 19.40 -18.25
N THR A 204 10.24 20.48 -18.12
CA THR A 204 10.04 21.22 -16.85
C THR A 204 8.72 20.90 -16.12
N GLY A 205 7.84 20.11 -16.72
CA GLY A 205 6.52 19.80 -16.15
C GLY A 205 6.53 18.68 -15.09
N PRO A 206 5.46 18.55 -14.30
CA PRO A 206 5.27 17.45 -13.37
C PRO A 206 5.35 16.08 -14.05
N ARG A 207 6.10 15.15 -13.44
CA ARG A 207 6.39 13.82 -14.01
C ARG A 207 5.87 12.71 -13.11
N PRO A 208 5.47 11.56 -13.69
CA PRO A 208 5.10 10.43 -12.86
C PRO A 208 6.33 9.93 -12.09
N LEU A 209 6.09 9.33 -10.93
CA LEU A 209 7.11 8.76 -10.06
C LEU A 209 6.92 7.25 -9.94
N MET A 210 7.99 6.49 -10.17
CA MET A 210 8.05 5.08 -9.79
C MET A 210 8.88 4.91 -8.52
N LEU A 211 8.24 4.45 -7.45
CA LEU A 211 8.90 3.94 -6.24
C LEU A 211 9.33 2.49 -6.48
N ARG A 212 10.64 2.26 -6.50
CA ARG A 212 11.24 0.95 -6.73
C ARG A 212 11.84 0.36 -5.47
N PHE A 213 11.41 -0.86 -5.20
CA PHE A 213 11.92 -1.71 -4.14
C PHE A 213 12.84 -2.79 -4.73
N HIS A 214 14.03 -2.97 -4.16
CA HIS A 214 14.96 -4.01 -4.61
C HIS A 214 14.57 -5.42 -4.13
N ALA A 215 15.04 -6.45 -4.83
CA ALA A 215 14.92 -7.85 -4.39
C ALA A 215 15.87 -8.15 -3.21
N ARG A 216 15.71 -9.30 -2.53
CA ARG A 216 16.65 -9.74 -1.47
C ARG A 216 18.06 -9.80 -2.06
N ASN A 217 19.06 -9.38 -1.27
CA ASN A 217 20.47 -9.23 -1.68
C ASN A 217 20.73 -8.16 -2.75
N GLY A 218 19.69 -7.46 -3.20
CA GLY A 218 19.83 -6.32 -4.09
C GLY A 218 20.18 -5.03 -3.36
N SER A 219 20.07 -3.92 -4.09
CA SER A 219 20.31 -2.58 -3.57
C SER A 219 19.51 -1.51 -4.31
N TYR A 220 19.46 -0.31 -3.73
CA TYR A 220 18.99 0.90 -4.41
C TYR A 220 19.71 1.14 -5.76
N SER A 221 20.99 0.74 -5.89
CA SER A 221 21.77 0.95 -7.11
C SER A 221 21.33 0.05 -8.27
N GLN A 222 20.92 -1.18 -7.97
CA GLN A 222 20.35 -2.13 -8.95
C GLN A 222 18.90 -1.79 -9.30
N ALA A 223 18.11 -1.37 -8.31
CA ALA A 223 16.72 -0.97 -8.53
C ALA A 223 16.60 0.36 -9.29
N GLY A 224 17.56 1.28 -9.11
CA GLY A 224 17.60 2.60 -9.73
C GLY A 224 18.04 2.57 -11.20
N THR A 225 17.22 1.96 -12.05
CA THR A 225 17.31 2.03 -13.52
C THR A 225 16.08 2.72 -14.09
N ALA A 226 16.24 3.38 -15.26
CA ALA A 226 15.16 4.11 -15.91
C ALA A 226 14.01 3.16 -16.30
N GLU A 227 12.81 3.70 -16.39
CA GLU A 227 11.63 2.96 -16.87
C GLU A 227 11.61 2.96 -18.40
N PRO A 228 11.77 1.80 -19.06
CA PRO A 228 11.95 1.77 -20.52
C PRO A 228 10.78 2.37 -21.31
N GLY A 229 9.54 2.15 -20.84
CA GLY A 229 8.33 2.69 -21.47
C GLY A 229 8.04 4.16 -21.13
N HIS A 230 8.68 4.69 -20.09
CA HIS A 230 8.49 6.05 -19.58
C HIS A 230 9.83 6.66 -19.13
N PRO A 231 10.75 6.91 -20.06
CA PRO A 231 12.09 7.40 -19.74
C PRO A 231 12.09 8.78 -19.06
N GLU A 232 10.99 9.53 -19.19
CA GLU A 232 10.77 10.81 -18.51
C GLU A 232 10.47 10.65 -17.01
N ALA A 233 9.98 9.48 -16.58
CA ALA A 233 9.54 9.24 -15.20
C ALA A 233 10.68 9.43 -14.20
N ILE A 234 10.35 10.00 -13.06
CA ILE A 234 11.26 10.02 -11.91
C ILE A 234 11.25 8.61 -11.31
N VAL A 235 12.41 8.08 -10.95
CA VAL A 235 12.51 6.82 -10.22
C VAL A 235 13.12 7.08 -8.85
N LEU A 236 12.40 6.75 -7.79
CA LEU A 236 12.93 6.67 -6.44
C LEU A 236 13.24 5.19 -6.14
N ALA A 237 14.52 4.85 -6.06
CA ALA A 237 14.96 3.52 -5.65
C ALA A 237 15.48 3.57 -4.21
N VAL A 238 14.80 2.86 -3.31
CA VAL A 238 15.12 2.82 -1.87
C VAL A 238 15.97 1.58 -1.54
N ASP A 239 16.77 1.62 -0.47
CA ASP A 239 17.56 0.48 0.04
C ASP A 239 16.96 -0.06 1.35
N ASP A 240 16.99 -1.36 1.61
CA ASP A 240 16.56 -2.01 2.87
C ASP A 240 17.69 -2.77 3.53
N TRP A 241 18.92 -2.29 3.39
CA TRP A 241 20.09 -2.97 3.94
C TRP A 241 20.29 -2.64 5.42
N ILE A 242 20.31 -3.67 6.26
CA ILE A 242 20.49 -3.51 7.72
C ILE A 242 21.87 -3.95 8.23
N GLY A 243 22.72 -4.53 7.38
CA GLY A 243 24.09 -4.96 7.71
C GLY A 243 24.23 -6.12 8.69
N ALA A 244 23.19 -6.42 9.48
CA ALA A 244 23.08 -7.60 10.33
C ALA A 244 22.20 -8.67 9.69
N ASN A 245 22.38 -9.94 10.03
CA ASN A 245 21.45 -11.02 9.66
C ASN A 245 20.03 -10.66 10.14
N PRO A 246 18.98 -10.76 9.30
CA PRO A 246 18.89 -11.41 7.98
C PRO A 246 19.24 -10.56 6.74
N GLY A 247 19.76 -9.35 6.95
CA GLY A 247 20.29 -8.46 5.90
C GLY A 247 19.30 -7.41 5.40
N ASN A 248 18.00 -7.58 5.69
CA ASN A 248 16.90 -6.67 5.32
C ASN A 248 15.71 -6.86 6.26
N THR A 249 14.69 -6.01 6.11
CA THR A 249 13.47 -5.99 6.95
C THR A 249 12.20 -6.32 6.16
N PHE A 250 12.35 -6.79 4.92
CA PHE A 250 11.25 -7.03 3.96
C PHE A 250 10.32 -5.81 3.83
N TRP A 251 10.89 -4.60 3.89
CA TRP A 251 10.18 -3.33 3.72
C TRP A 251 9.13 -3.00 4.79
N TYR A 252 9.14 -3.70 5.94
CA TYR A 252 8.24 -3.40 7.06
C TYR A 252 8.98 -2.72 8.20
N GLY A 253 9.90 -3.44 8.85
CA GLY A 253 10.54 -3.01 10.08
C GLY A 253 10.90 -4.22 10.94
N MET A 254 11.00 -4.05 12.25
CA MET A 254 11.48 -5.10 13.15
C MET A 254 11.00 -4.91 14.60
N HIS A 255 11.21 -5.93 15.41
CA HIS A 255 11.03 -5.88 16.86
C HIS A 255 11.92 -4.80 17.49
N ALA A 256 11.38 -3.96 18.39
CA ALA A 256 12.12 -2.81 18.90
C ALA A 256 13.46 -3.18 19.61
N ALA A 257 13.54 -4.39 20.17
CA ALA A 257 14.75 -4.92 20.83
C ALA A 257 15.72 -5.68 19.88
N PHE A 258 15.50 -5.67 18.56
CA PHE A 258 16.41 -6.26 17.59
C PHE A 258 17.83 -5.64 17.68
N PRO A 259 18.93 -6.41 17.59
CA PRO A 259 19.01 -7.86 17.38
C PRO A 259 19.03 -8.70 18.66
N SER A 260 18.86 -8.08 19.84
CA SER A 260 19.18 -8.70 21.14
C SER A 260 18.09 -9.64 21.65
N ALA A 261 16.81 -9.36 21.39
CA ALA A 261 15.69 -10.24 21.74
C ALA A 261 14.45 -9.92 20.89
N THR A 262 14.05 -10.84 20.02
CA THR A 262 12.88 -10.68 19.12
C THR A 262 11.65 -11.47 19.54
N THR A 263 11.71 -12.13 20.69
CA THR A 263 10.63 -13.01 21.19
C THR A 263 9.85 -12.43 22.37
N SER A 264 10.22 -11.24 22.87
CA SER A 264 9.62 -10.65 24.06
C SER A 264 8.37 -9.84 23.74
N ALA A 265 7.22 -10.20 24.31
CA ALA A 265 5.98 -9.42 24.18
C ALA A 265 6.03 -8.04 24.88
N SER A 266 7.09 -7.73 25.63
CA SER A 266 7.25 -6.43 26.31
C SER A 266 7.55 -5.26 25.37
N HIS A 267 7.92 -5.56 24.11
CA HIS A 267 8.22 -4.55 23.11
C HIS A 267 7.45 -4.85 21.81
N PRO A 268 6.92 -3.82 21.14
CA PRO A 268 6.19 -4.03 19.90
C PRO A 268 7.13 -4.29 18.72
N ASN A 269 6.58 -4.92 17.69
CA ASN A 269 7.11 -4.85 16.33
C ASN A 269 6.82 -3.46 15.73
N VAL A 270 7.86 -2.76 15.27
CA VAL A 270 7.73 -1.39 14.78
C VAL A 270 8.02 -1.34 13.29
N ASP A 271 7.19 -0.61 12.57
CA ASP A 271 7.20 -0.35 11.12
C ASP A 271 8.32 0.64 10.70
N TYR A 272 9.50 0.54 11.31
CA TYR A 272 10.62 1.47 11.12
C TYR A 272 10.98 1.70 9.64
N THR A 273 11.02 0.63 8.85
CA THR A 273 11.38 0.71 7.43
C THR A 273 10.28 1.35 6.61
N ASP A 274 9.02 1.05 6.90
CA ASP A 274 7.89 1.68 6.22
C ASP A 274 7.87 3.19 6.43
N ARG A 275 8.02 3.64 7.69
CA ARG A 275 8.14 5.06 8.06
C ARG A 275 9.28 5.74 7.32
N ARG A 276 10.43 5.06 7.18
CA ARG A 276 11.57 5.56 6.44
C ARG A 276 11.28 5.71 4.95
N VAL A 277 10.65 4.71 4.33
CA VAL A 277 10.28 4.78 2.91
C VAL A 277 9.27 5.92 2.68
N VAL A 278 8.34 6.16 3.60
CA VAL A 278 7.45 7.34 3.57
C VAL A 278 8.26 8.63 3.62
N ALA A 279 9.22 8.76 4.54
CA ALA A 279 10.05 9.96 4.64
C ALA A 279 10.93 10.20 3.38
N GLU A 280 11.47 9.14 2.78
CA GLU A 280 12.23 9.21 1.53
C GLU A 280 11.34 9.59 0.33
N LEU A 281 10.10 9.07 0.29
CA LEU A 281 9.09 9.48 -0.69
C LEU A 281 8.73 10.96 -0.54
N ASP A 282 8.42 11.41 0.68
CA ASP A 282 8.07 12.81 0.96
C ASP A 282 9.22 13.76 0.62
N PHE A 283 10.47 13.36 0.89
CA PHE A 283 11.66 14.09 0.43
C PHE A 283 11.66 14.26 -1.10
N VAL A 284 11.40 13.20 -1.87
CA VAL A 284 11.36 13.30 -3.33
C VAL A 284 10.18 14.15 -3.82
N LEU A 285 8.99 13.99 -3.23
CA LEU A 285 7.82 14.80 -3.57
C LEU A 285 8.02 16.29 -3.30
N ALA A 286 8.82 16.64 -2.29
CA ALA A 286 9.13 18.02 -1.93
C ALA A 286 10.22 18.65 -2.82
N ASN A 287 11.18 17.85 -3.31
CA ASN A 287 12.39 18.36 -3.97
C ASN A 287 12.42 18.16 -5.50
N PHE A 288 11.51 17.37 -6.06
CA PHE A 288 11.47 17.09 -7.50
C PHE A 288 10.09 17.42 -8.09
N PRO A 289 9.99 17.71 -9.40
CA PRO A 289 8.72 18.04 -10.06
C PRO A 289 7.88 16.76 -10.29
N VAL A 290 7.40 16.15 -9.20
CA VAL A 290 6.55 14.96 -9.25
C VAL A 290 5.08 15.34 -9.41
N ASP A 291 4.40 14.69 -10.34
CA ASP A 291 2.93 14.63 -10.38
C ASP A 291 2.46 13.68 -9.27
N ARG A 292 1.97 14.27 -8.16
CA ARG A 292 1.53 13.52 -6.97
C ARG A 292 0.35 12.59 -7.24
N GLU A 293 -0.40 12.81 -8.33
CA GLU A 293 -1.45 11.90 -8.75
C GLU A 293 -0.92 10.65 -9.44
N ARG A 294 0.35 10.64 -9.89
CA ARG A 294 0.94 9.56 -10.67
C ARG A 294 2.17 9.00 -9.97
N VAL A 295 1.95 8.39 -8.81
CA VAL A 295 2.98 7.67 -8.04
C VAL A 295 2.67 6.18 -8.07
N TYR A 296 3.63 5.37 -8.48
CA TYR A 296 3.48 3.92 -8.67
C TYR A 296 4.50 3.16 -7.83
N ALA A 297 4.21 1.90 -7.49
CA ALA A 297 5.13 1.05 -6.75
C ALA A 297 5.50 -0.21 -7.55
N ARG A 298 6.78 -0.57 -7.59
CA ARG A 298 7.25 -1.76 -8.32
C ARG A 298 8.41 -2.48 -7.65
N GLY A 299 8.44 -3.79 -7.82
CA GLY A 299 9.62 -4.61 -7.54
C GLY A 299 9.45 -6.07 -7.96
N GLY A 300 10.48 -6.88 -7.73
CA GLY A 300 10.44 -8.33 -7.91
C GLY A 300 10.92 -9.05 -6.65
N SER A 301 10.38 -10.23 -6.35
CA SER A 301 10.69 -10.99 -5.13
C SER A 301 10.41 -10.14 -3.88
N MET A 302 11.38 -9.95 -2.99
CA MET A 302 11.30 -9.01 -1.86
C MET A 302 10.86 -7.61 -2.29
N GLY A 303 11.24 -7.14 -3.49
CA GLY A 303 10.79 -5.85 -4.00
C GLY A 303 9.30 -5.84 -4.34
N ALA A 304 8.74 -6.96 -4.81
CA ALA A 304 7.31 -7.08 -5.04
C ALA A 304 6.53 -7.10 -3.72
N VAL A 305 7.11 -7.66 -2.65
CA VAL A 305 6.61 -7.51 -1.26
C VAL A 305 6.53 -6.03 -0.90
N GLY A 306 7.62 -5.29 -1.07
CA GLY A 306 7.65 -3.84 -0.81
C GLY A 306 6.57 -3.10 -1.60
N ALA A 307 6.45 -3.38 -2.91
CA ALA A 307 5.47 -2.73 -3.77
C ALA A 307 4.02 -2.97 -3.33
N VAL A 308 3.63 -4.24 -3.11
CA VAL A 308 2.25 -4.59 -2.76
C VAL A 308 1.88 -4.12 -1.35
N PHE A 309 2.74 -4.36 -0.36
CA PHE A 309 2.47 -4.00 1.04
C PHE A 309 2.52 -2.50 1.26
N PHE A 310 3.46 -1.77 0.64
CA PHE A 310 3.50 -0.31 0.76
C PHE A 310 2.26 0.32 0.12
N ALA A 311 1.85 -0.13 -1.07
CA ALA A 311 0.65 0.36 -1.74
C ALA A 311 -0.64 0.09 -0.94
N TYR A 312 -0.71 -1.04 -0.24
CA TYR A 312 -1.82 -1.36 0.67
C TYR A 312 -1.68 -0.72 2.05
N ARG A 313 -0.56 -0.11 2.40
CA ARG A 313 -0.44 0.65 3.66
C ARG A 313 -0.68 2.13 3.46
N HIS A 314 -0.31 2.63 2.30
CA HIS A 314 -0.40 4.04 1.90
C HIS A 314 -1.24 4.19 0.62
N PRO A 315 -2.51 3.75 0.62
CA PRO A 315 -3.36 3.76 -0.59
C PRO A 315 -3.68 5.19 -1.09
N ASP A 316 -3.49 6.20 -0.25
CA ASP A 316 -3.62 7.64 -0.54
C ASP A 316 -2.35 8.24 -1.18
N ARG A 317 -1.30 7.43 -1.34
CA ARG A 317 -0.03 7.84 -1.95
C ARG A 317 0.25 7.12 -3.26
N ILE A 318 -0.32 5.94 -3.48
CA ILE A 318 0.01 5.05 -4.61
C ILE A 318 -1.18 4.86 -5.53
N ALA A 319 -1.00 5.19 -6.81
CA ALA A 319 -2.01 5.00 -7.86
C ALA A 319 -2.17 3.52 -8.20
N ALA A 320 -1.06 2.80 -8.41
CA ALA A 320 -1.06 1.37 -8.68
C ALA A 320 0.29 0.71 -8.34
N ALA A 321 0.28 -0.60 -8.16
CA ALA A 321 1.47 -1.40 -7.88
C ALA A 321 1.59 -2.61 -8.81
N HIS A 322 2.82 -2.94 -9.17
CA HIS A 322 3.12 -4.07 -10.04
C HIS A 322 4.31 -4.86 -9.52
N GLY A 323 4.21 -6.19 -9.54
CA GLY A 323 5.30 -7.02 -9.05
C GLY A 323 5.35 -8.42 -9.63
N THR A 324 6.52 -9.03 -9.48
CA THR A 324 6.76 -10.43 -9.83
C THR A 324 7.18 -11.20 -8.59
N VAL A 325 6.62 -12.39 -8.42
CA VAL A 325 6.88 -13.35 -7.34
C VAL A 325 6.90 -12.73 -5.93
N PRO A 326 5.90 -11.91 -5.54
CA PRO A 326 5.80 -11.43 -4.15
C PRO A 326 5.56 -12.59 -3.18
N LYS A 327 5.89 -12.35 -1.91
CA LYS A 327 5.28 -13.06 -0.79
C LYS A 327 4.06 -12.25 -0.32
N PHE A 328 2.93 -12.92 -0.10
CA PHE A 328 1.66 -12.30 0.30
C PHE A 328 1.29 -12.55 1.75
N ASP A 329 1.82 -13.59 2.38
CA ASP A 329 1.53 -13.96 3.76
C ASP A 329 2.77 -14.50 4.46
N PHE A 330 3.39 -13.68 5.31
CA PHE A 330 4.52 -14.10 6.16
C PHE A 330 4.11 -15.08 7.26
N GLY A 331 2.81 -15.22 7.56
CA GLY A 331 2.28 -16.20 8.49
C GLY A 331 2.15 -17.62 7.91
N CYS A 332 2.20 -17.79 6.58
CA CYS A 332 2.10 -19.11 5.93
C CYS A 332 3.17 -20.07 6.46
N GLN A 333 2.75 -21.19 7.04
CA GLN A 333 3.63 -22.24 7.58
C GLN A 333 3.47 -23.54 6.79
N GLY A 334 4.53 -24.35 6.75
CA GLY A 334 4.53 -25.68 6.12
C GLY A 334 5.38 -25.79 4.87
N ASN A 335 5.31 -26.94 4.20
CA ASN A 335 6.06 -27.20 2.98
C ASN A 335 5.68 -26.19 1.89
N GLN A 336 6.68 -25.64 1.23
CA GLN A 336 6.55 -24.70 0.11
C GLN A 336 5.97 -23.31 0.44
N CYS A 337 5.76 -22.87 1.69
CA CYS A 337 5.42 -21.47 2.04
C CYS A 337 6.64 -20.49 2.08
N TRP A 338 7.83 -20.93 1.69
CA TRP A 338 9.07 -20.52 2.36
C TRP A 338 9.71 -19.23 1.90
N ILE A 339 9.69 -18.17 2.73
CA ILE A 339 10.88 -17.33 2.98
C ILE A 339 11.36 -17.74 4.38
N GLU A 340 12.56 -18.32 4.47
CA GLU A 340 13.21 -18.88 5.68
C GLU A 340 12.56 -18.48 7.03
N PRO A 341 11.89 -19.38 7.77
CA PRO A 341 11.29 -19.09 9.08
C PRO A 341 12.28 -18.38 10.01
N ALA A 342 13.55 -18.81 10.04
CA ALA A 342 14.61 -18.18 10.83
C ALA A 342 14.85 -16.69 10.48
N THR A 343 14.57 -16.27 9.25
CA THR A 343 14.73 -14.88 8.81
C THR A 343 13.59 -14.00 9.33
N GLY A 344 12.33 -14.44 9.24
CA GLY A 344 11.18 -13.73 9.83
C GLY A 344 11.23 -13.72 11.36
N ASP A 345 11.53 -14.87 11.97
CA ASP A 345 11.62 -15.03 13.43
C ASP A 345 12.69 -14.12 14.06
N ALA A 346 13.81 -13.94 13.35
CA ALA A 346 14.87 -13.04 13.78
C ALA A 346 14.46 -11.57 13.74
N LEU A 347 13.44 -11.18 12.97
CA LEU A 347 12.95 -9.80 12.92
C LEU A 347 11.75 -9.58 13.83
N TRP A 348 10.81 -10.53 13.88
CA TRP A 348 9.46 -10.27 14.40
C TRP A 348 8.98 -11.21 15.51
N GLY A 349 9.76 -12.24 15.85
CA GLY A 349 9.28 -13.39 16.62
C GLY A 349 8.55 -14.39 15.72
N THR A 350 8.04 -15.49 16.27
CA THR A 350 7.46 -16.57 15.44
C THR A 350 6.01 -16.30 15.02
N PRO A 351 5.53 -16.89 13.91
CA PRO A 351 4.13 -16.81 13.50
C PRO A 351 3.13 -17.24 14.58
N ALA A 352 3.49 -18.22 15.41
CA ALA A 352 2.67 -18.67 16.53
C ALA A 352 2.56 -17.61 17.65
N GLN A 353 3.58 -16.76 17.82
CA GLN A 353 3.55 -15.66 18.79
C GLN A 353 2.71 -14.50 18.29
N ASN A 354 2.76 -14.21 16.98
CA ASN A 354 2.07 -13.10 16.32
C ASN A 354 2.14 -11.80 17.15
N LEU A 355 3.35 -11.45 17.60
CA LEU A 355 3.59 -10.35 18.53
C LEU A 355 2.97 -9.04 18.02
N THR A 356 2.42 -8.25 18.94
CA THR A 356 1.72 -7.00 18.61
C THR A 356 2.67 -5.98 17.99
N THR A 357 2.18 -5.25 17.00
CA THR A 357 2.88 -4.13 16.38
C THR A 357 2.60 -2.82 17.14
N SER A 358 3.36 -1.76 16.84
CA SER A 358 3.04 -0.40 17.31
C SER A 358 1.68 0.11 16.83
N GLU A 359 1.03 -0.59 15.90
CA GLU A 359 -0.30 -0.27 15.34
C GLU A 359 -1.42 -1.07 16.03
N GLY A 360 -1.09 -1.87 17.05
CA GLY A 360 -2.06 -2.61 17.87
C GLY A 360 -2.61 -3.89 17.23
N VAL A 361 -2.00 -4.39 16.14
CA VAL A 361 -2.38 -5.64 15.47
C VAL A 361 -1.25 -6.67 15.57
N GLY A 362 -1.51 -7.95 15.29
CA GLY A 362 -0.44 -8.95 15.20
C GLY A 362 0.48 -8.67 14.01
N VAL A 363 1.79 -8.87 14.16
CA VAL A 363 2.78 -8.61 13.09
C VAL A 363 2.56 -9.48 11.85
N TYR A 364 2.16 -10.74 12.01
CA TYR A 364 1.90 -11.63 10.89
C TYR A 364 0.53 -11.38 10.24
N ASP A 365 -0.44 -10.84 10.99
CA ASP A 365 -1.65 -10.26 10.41
C ASP A 365 -1.27 -9.03 9.56
N ARG A 366 -0.41 -8.15 10.09
CA ARG A 366 0.06 -6.96 9.37
C ARG A 366 0.83 -7.28 8.10
N LEU A 367 1.51 -8.42 8.07
CA LEU A 367 2.27 -8.97 6.94
C LEU A 367 1.47 -10.00 6.11
N SER A 368 0.14 -9.88 6.10
CA SER A 368 -0.77 -10.66 5.26
C SER A 368 -1.59 -9.76 4.34
N ILE A 369 -1.52 -9.96 3.02
CA ILE A 369 -2.33 -9.19 2.07
C ILE A 369 -3.83 -9.47 2.26
N ALA A 370 -4.19 -10.68 2.69
CA ALA A 370 -5.57 -11.05 2.99
C ALA A 370 -6.11 -10.20 4.14
N PHE A 371 -5.31 -10.01 5.19
CA PHE A 371 -5.63 -9.11 6.28
C PHE A 371 -5.74 -7.66 5.77
N LEU A 372 -4.76 -7.16 5.00
CA LEU A 372 -4.78 -5.77 4.50
C LEU A 372 -5.90 -5.46 3.49
N ALA A 373 -6.35 -6.47 2.74
CA ALA A 373 -7.45 -6.36 1.78
C ALA A 373 -8.80 -6.34 2.50
N SER A 374 -9.01 -7.29 3.42
CA SER A 374 -10.27 -7.48 4.16
C SER A 374 -10.44 -6.52 5.35
N ARG A 375 -9.34 -6.00 5.89
CA ARG A 375 -9.27 -5.00 6.94
C ARG A 375 -8.18 -3.98 6.62
N ALA A 376 -8.54 -2.71 6.68
CA ALA A 376 -7.58 -1.64 6.91
C ALA A 376 -8.04 -0.86 8.14
N PRO A 377 -7.12 -0.31 8.96
CA PRO A 377 -7.23 -0.39 10.40
C PRO A 377 -8.40 0.40 11.00
N ALA A 378 -9.29 -0.39 11.62
CA ALA A 378 -10.12 0.01 12.73
C ALA A 378 -9.40 0.27 14.04
N SER A 379 -8.09 0.02 14.10
CA SER A 379 -7.24 0.37 15.23
C SER A 379 -6.58 1.74 15.08
N LEU A 380 -7.07 2.54 14.10
CA LEU A 380 -7.33 3.99 14.24
C LEU A 380 -8.79 4.31 14.65
N GLY A 381 -9.66 3.32 14.84
CA GLY A 381 -10.98 3.46 15.46
C GLY A 381 -12.22 2.88 14.74
N VAL A 382 -12.21 2.54 13.44
CA VAL A 382 -13.39 1.98 12.72
C VAL A 382 -12.98 0.99 11.63
N VAL A 383 -13.61 -0.20 11.57
CA VAL A 383 -13.44 -1.12 10.43
C VAL A 383 -14.11 -0.41 9.28
N ASP A 384 -13.33 0.28 8.45
CA ASP A 384 -13.87 0.93 7.28
C ASP A 384 -13.73 -0.02 6.08
N PRO A 385 -14.78 -0.79 5.73
CA PRO A 385 -14.80 -1.59 4.51
C PRO A 385 -14.63 -0.74 3.23
N LEU A 386 -14.66 0.60 3.33
CA LEU A 386 -14.44 1.54 2.22
C LEU A 386 -12.98 1.92 1.98
N VAL A 387 -11.99 1.36 2.69
CA VAL A 387 -10.60 1.67 2.33
C VAL A 387 -10.30 1.16 0.93
N ASP A 388 -10.21 2.12 0.01
CA ASP A 388 -10.05 1.90 -1.41
C ASP A 388 -8.57 1.69 -1.74
N ARG A 389 -8.20 0.43 -2.02
CA ARG A 389 -6.82 0.07 -2.34
C ARG A 389 -6.47 0.36 -3.81
N PRO A 390 -5.18 0.57 -4.13
CA PRO A 390 -4.74 0.66 -5.51
C PRO A 390 -4.91 -0.67 -6.25
N LEU A 391 -4.94 -0.57 -7.57
CA LEU A 391 -4.74 -1.73 -8.43
C LEU A 391 -3.40 -2.38 -8.13
N ILE A 392 -3.43 -3.70 -7.90
CA ILE A 392 -2.24 -4.54 -7.88
C ILE A 392 -2.24 -5.49 -9.07
N THR A 393 -1.12 -5.53 -9.80
CA THR A 393 -0.89 -6.50 -10.88
C THR A 393 0.30 -7.37 -10.52
N MET A 394 0.07 -8.66 -10.26
CA MET A 394 1.08 -9.55 -9.70
C MET A 394 1.23 -10.83 -10.52
N PHE A 395 2.47 -11.23 -10.78
CA PHE A 395 2.81 -12.43 -11.55
C PHE A 395 3.54 -13.44 -10.68
N ASN A 396 3.16 -14.71 -10.73
CA ASN A 396 3.61 -15.73 -9.78
C ASN A 396 4.02 -17.03 -10.49
N GLY A 397 4.94 -17.78 -9.91
CA GLY A 397 5.32 -19.10 -10.39
C GLY A 397 4.74 -20.21 -9.50
N ARG A 398 4.08 -21.21 -10.08
CA ARG A 398 3.55 -22.37 -9.34
C ARG A 398 4.66 -23.26 -8.77
N ASN A 399 5.83 -23.26 -9.41
CA ASN A 399 7.01 -24.00 -8.97
C ASN A 399 8.00 -23.10 -8.20
N ASP A 400 7.52 -21.97 -7.67
CA ASP A 400 8.31 -21.07 -6.83
C ASP A 400 8.47 -21.63 -5.41
N VAL A 401 9.67 -22.11 -5.10
CA VAL A 401 10.04 -22.65 -3.77
C VAL A 401 10.69 -21.60 -2.85
N VAL A 402 10.80 -20.34 -3.28
CA VAL A 402 11.50 -19.24 -2.58
C VAL A 402 10.54 -18.25 -1.92
N VAL A 403 9.32 -18.10 -2.43
CA VAL A 403 8.24 -17.38 -1.71
C VAL A 403 7.01 -18.25 -1.51
N GLY A 404 6.90 -19.31 -2.30
CA GLY A 404 5.87 -20.31 -2.17
C GLY A 404 4.61 -20.07 -2.99
N TRP A 405 4.06 -21.16 -3.52
CA TRP A 405 2.73 -21.21 -4.14
C TRP A 405 1.56 -21.35 -3.16
N PRO A 406 1.65 -22.07 -2.02
CA PRO A 406 0.50 -22.35 -1.16
C PRO A 406 -0.28 -21.13 -0.65
N GLU A 407 0.38 -20.00 -0.42
CA GLU A 407 -0.29 -18.76 0.00
C GLU A 407 -1.00 -18.01 -1.15
N LYS A 408 -0.68 -18.31 -2.41
CA LYS A 408 -1.10 -17.50 -3.55
C LYS A 408 -2.61 -17.61 -3.80
N PRO A 409 -3.21 -18.82 -3.96
CA PRO A 409 -4.65 -18.90 -4.19
C PRO A 409 -5.51 -18.35 -3.03
N PRO A 410 -5.21 -18.63 -1.74
CA PRO A 410 -5.92 -17.99 -0.63
C PRO A 410 -5.80 -16.45 -0.63
N ALA A 411 -4.64 -15.90 -0.99
CA ALA A 411 -4.45 -14.46 -1.12
C ALA A 411 -5.31 -13.87 -2.25
N TYR A 412 -5.38 -14.53 -3.42
CA TYR A 412 -6.25 -14.10 -4.52
C TYR A 412 -7.72 -14.10 -4.10
N ALA A 413 -8.17 -15.19 -3.47
CA ALA A 413 -9.53 -15.32 -2.97
C ALA A 413 -9.88 -14.24 -1.93
N ALA A 414 -8.96 -13.91 -1.02
CA ALA A 414 -9.16 -12.87 -0.03
C ALA A 414 -9.27 -11.47 -0.65
N VAL A 415 -8.45 -11.16 -1.66
CA VAL A 415 -8.48 -9.88 -2.38
C VAL A 415 -9.77 -9.76 -3.20
N GLN A 416 -10.20 -10.84 -3.87
CA GLN A 416 -11.49 -10.92 -4.57
C GLN A 416 -12.66 -10.74 -3.58
N ALA A 417 -12.65 -11.44 -2.44
CA ALA A 417 -13.70 -11.33 -1.42
C ALA A 417 -13.81 -9.91 -0.83
N ALA A 418 -12.68 -9.22 -0.69
CA ALA A 418 -12.61 -7.82 -0.26
C ALA A 418 -12.97 -6.81 -1.37
N ARG A 419 -13.18 -7.28 -2.60
CA ARG A 419 -13.50 -6.48 -3.79
C ARG A 419 -12.52 -5.35 -4.00
N GLN A 420 -11.23 -5.70 -3.91
CA GLN A 420 -10.14 -4.75 -4.15
C GLN A 420 -9.64 -4.88 -5.59
N PRO A 421 -9.22 -3.77 -6.24
CA PRO A 421 -8.75 -3.81 -7.61
C PRO A 421 -7.49 -4.68 -7.73
N SER A 422 -7.56 -5.74 -8.53
CA SER A 422 -6.44 -6.68 -8.67
C SER A 422 -6.46 -7.44 -10.00
N ALA A 423 -5.28 -7.84 -10.44
CA ALA A 423 -5.06 -8.83 -11.49
C ALA A 423 -3.90 -9.74 -11.09
N PHE A 424 -4.13 -11.05 -11.11
CA PHE A 424 -3.13 -12.06 -10.75
C PHE A 424 -2.85 -12.96 -11.93
N PHE A 425 -1.59 -13.27 -12.18
CA PHE A 425 -1.14 -14.16 -13.25
C PHE A 425 -0.25 -15.24 -12.67
N TRP A 426 -0.33 -16.45 -13.20
CA TRP A 426 0.57 -17.54 -12.84
C TRP A 426 0.87 -18.48 -13.99
N ASP A 427 2.06 -19.08 -13.94
CA ASP A 427 2.44 -20.19 -14.82
C ASP A 427 3.31 -21.20 -14.06
N GLN A 428 3.82 -22.21 -14.77
CA GLN A 428 4.69 -23.25 -14.21
C GLN A 428 6.13 -22.77 -13.87
N SER A 429 6.40 -21.47 -13.87
CA SER A 429 7.74 -20.94 -13.59
C SER A 429 8.18 -21.20 -12.14
N THR A 430 9.50 -21.22 -11.97
CA THR A 430 10.19 -21.10 -10.70
C THR A 430 10.43 -19.63 -10.35
N HIS A 431 11.00 -19.36 -9.17
CA HIS A 431 11.33 -17.99 -8.73
C HIS A 431 12.20 -17.21 -9.73
N GLN A 432 13.09 -17.90 -10.47
CA GLN A 432 14.05 -17.28 -11.38
C GLN A 432 13.59 -17.29 -12.85
N SER A 433 12.65 -18.17 -13.22
CA SER A 433 12.32 -18.40 -14.63
C SER A 433 11.10 -17.60 -15.12
N LEU A 434 10.41 -16.87 -14.25
CA LEU A 434 9.17 -16.16 -14.60
C LEU A 434 9.39 -15.12 -15.72
N GLY A 435 10.55 -14.46 -15.77
CA GLY A 435 10.88 -13.50 -16.83
C GLY A 435 10.98 -14.12 -18.23
N SER A 436 11.10 -15.45 -18.31
CA SER A 436 11.07 -16.25 -19.54
C SER A 436 9.85 -17.16 -19.62
N GLY A 437 8.88 -17.00 -18.71
CA GLY A 437 7.67 -17.79 -18.64
C GLY A 437 6.63 -17.39 -19.67
N SER A 438 5.45 -18.02 -19.57
CA SER A 438 4.31 -17.81 -20.46
C SER A 438 3.79 -16.38 -20.42
N TRP A 439 4.02 -15.67 -19.32
CA TRP A 439 3.59 -14.28 -19.12
C TRP A 439 4.66 -13.22 -19.40
N SER A 440 5.84 -13.60 -19.89
CA SER A 440 6.97 -12.68 -20.08
C SER A 440 6.64 -11.42 -20.91
N SER A 441 5.83 -11.55 -21.97
CA SER A 441 5.36 -10.43 -22.78
C SER A 441 4.31 -9.58 -22.06
N VAL A 442 3.44 -10.20 -21.26
CA VAL A 442 2.36 -9.55 -20.51
C VAL A 442 2.90 -8.72 -19.34
N ILE A 443 3.98 -9.17 -18.67
CA ILE A 443 4.63 -8.43 -17.57
C ILE A 443 4.95 -6.98 -17.97
N ASN A 444 5.55 -6.79 -19.15
CA ASN A 444 5.89 -5.44 -19.61
C ASN A 444 4.65 -4.64 -20.02
N ALA A 445 3.72 -5.26 -20.75
CA ALA A 445 2.49 -4.59 -21.19
C ALA A 445 1.64 -4.09 -20.01
N ARG A 446 1.48 -4.90 -18.97
CA ARG A 446 0.68 -4.54 -17.78
C ARG A 446 1.40 -3.54 -16.88
N ARG A 447 2.74 -3.55 -16.83
CA ARG A 447 3.51 -2.46 -16.21
C ARG A 447 3.21 -1.12 -16.88
N ASP A 448 3.16 -1.10 -18.22
CA ASP A 448 3.01 0.14 -18.97
C ASP A 448 1.56 0.70 -18.90
N GLU A 449 0.56 -0.12 -18.58
CA GLU A 449 -0.80 0.36 -18.34
C GLU A 449 -0.96 1.16 -17.05
N LEU A 450 -0.10 0.93 -16.05
CA LEU A 450 -0.20 1.60 -14.75
C LEU A 450 -0.10 3.12 -14.88
N TRP A 451 0.69 3.62 -15.83
CA TRP A 451 0.99 5.03 -16.02
C TRP A 451 -0.23 5.90 -16.39
N SER A 452 -1.34 5.25 -16.75
CA SER A 452 -2.63 5.91 -17.02
C SER A 452 -3.45 6.18 -15.75
N LEU A 453 -3.13 5.49 -14.64
CA LEU A 453 -3.90 5.52 -13.39
C LEU A 453 -3.46 6.67 -12.49
N ARG A 454 -4.42 7.22 -11.75
CA ARG A 454 -4.17 8.28 -10.76
C ARG A 454 -4.58 7.87 -9.35
N VAL A 455 -3.96 8.50 -8.34
CA VAL A 455 -4.27 8.28 -6.91
C VAL A 455 -5.73 8.64 -6.62
N HIS A 456 -6.17 9.84 -7.02
CA HIS A 456 -7.54 10.32 -6.84
C HIS A 456 -8.39 10.13 -8.10
N GLN A 457 -8.46 8.90 -8.59
CA GLN A 457 -9.32 8.50 -9.72
C GLN A 457 -10.02 7.19 -9.39
N ALA A 458 -11.30 7.12 -9.76
CA ALA A 458 -12.08 5.89 -9.63
C ALA A 458 -11.40 4.73 -10.39
N VAL A 459 -11.44 3.53 -9.80
CA VAL A 459 -10.84 2.33 -10.37
C VAL A 459 -11.83 1.16 -10.18
N PRO A 460 -12.06 0.32 -11.21
CA PRO A 460 -12.90 -0.85 -11.05
C PRO A 460 -12.18 -1.92 -10.21
N ALA A 461 -12.85 -2.44 -9.20
CA ALA A 461 -12.57 -3.77 -8.69
C ALA A 461 -13.48 -4.77 -9.41
N PHE A 462 -12.86 -5.57 -10.25
CA PHE A 462 -13.52 -6.71 -10.89
C PHE A 462 -13.32 -7.95 -10.02
N THR A 463 -14.38 -8.73 -9.85
CA THR A 463 -14.33 -10.01 -9.13
C THR A 463 -15.20 -11.03 -9.85
N ASN A 464 -14.96 -12.32 -9.63
CA ASN A 464 -15.77 -13.41 -10.19
C ASN A 464 -15.95 -13.31 -11.72
N LEU A 465 -14.87 -13.02 -12.46
CA LEU A 465 -14.94 -13.03 -13.91
C LEU A 465 -15.17 -14.49 -14.35
N SER A 466 -16.21 -14.74 -15.15
CA SER A 466 -16.66 -16.10 -15.50
C SER A 466 -15.69 -16.91 -16.37
N ILE A 467 -14.60 -16.29 -16.78
CA ILE A 467 -13.52 -16.88 -17.57
C ILE A 467 -12.17 -16.80 -16.85
N ASP A 468 -12.17 -16.48 -15.54
CA ASP A 468 -10.98 -16.64 -14.71
C ASP A 468 -10.56 -18.11 -14.67
N ASP A 469 -9.24 -18.35 -14.62
CA ASP A 469 -8.67 -19.69 -14.50
C ASP A 469 -8.66 -20.14 -13.03
N ASP A 470 -8.60 -21.46 -12.82
CA ASP A 470 -8.54 -22.03 -11.47
C ASP A 470 -7.10 -22.02 -10.93
N ALA A 471 -6.83 -21.21 -9.90
CA ALA A 471 -5.52 -21.19 -9.24
C ALA A 471 -5.27 -22.42 -8.34
N GLY A 472 -6.29 -23.25 -8.11
CA GLY A 472 -6.23 -24.44 -7.26
C GLY A 472 -6.19 -24.12 -5.76
N ASP A 473 -5.79 -25.12 -4.97
CA ASP A 473 -5.81 -25.08 -3.50
C ASP A 473 -4.47 -24.66 -2.87
N GLY A 474 -3.51 -24.23 -3.69
CA GLY A 474 -2.14 -23.95 -3.25
C GLY A 474 -1.16 -25.10 -3.45
N THR A 475 -1.63 -26.27 -3.90
CA THR A 475 -0.77 -27.35 -4.39
C THR A 475 -0.29 -27.02 -5.81
N PRO A 476 1.02 -27.11 -6.12
CA PRO A 476 1.56 -26.80 -7.45
C PRO A 476 1.00 -27.62 -8.62
N THR A 477 0.22 -28.66 -8.36
CA THR A 477 -0.46 -29.50 -9.37
C THR A 477 -1.99 -29.37 -9.39
N SER A 478 -2.61 -28.60 -8.49
CA SER A 478 -4.06 -28.37 -8.46
C SER A 478 -4.46 -27.11 -9.23
N GLY A 479 -5.52 -27.13 -10.04
CA GLY A 479 -5.92 -26.00 -10.90
C GLY A 479 -5.07 -25.86 -12.17
N ASP A 480 -5.33 -24.82 -12.94
CA ASP A 480 -4.80 -24.60 -14.29
C ASP A 480 -3.29 -24.27 -14.29
N PRO A 481 -2.47 -24.92 -15.15
CA PRO A 481 -1.01 -24.78 -15.15
C PRO A 481 -0.52 -23.38 -15.55
N ILE A 482 -1.33 -22.67 -16.32
CA ILE A 482 -1.13 -21.27 -16.71
C ILE A 482 -2.50 -20.63 -16.56
N GLY A 483 -2.58 -19.49 -15.88
CA GLY A 483 -3.86 -18.83 -15.73
C GLY A 483 -3.77 -17.43 -15.14
N THR A 484 -4.93 -16.79 -15.09
CA THR A 484 -5.11 -15.48 -14.50
C THR A 484 -6.44 -15.34 -13.77
N VAL A 485 -6.44 -14.48 -12.76
CA VAL A 485 -7.64 -13.91 -12.14
C VAL A 485 -7.70 -12.43 -12.52
N ASN A 486 -8.82 -12.02 -13.13
CA ASN A 486 -9.13 -10.72 -13.71
C ASN A 486 -8.20 -10.23 -14.84
N GLY A 487 -7.18 -10.98 -15.25
CA GLY A 487 -6.19 -10.52 -16.25
C GLY A 487 -6.75 -10.34 -17.66
N TYR A 488 -7.86 -11.01 -17.98
CA TYR A 488 -8.54 -10.89 -19.27
C TYR A 488 -9.33 -9.58 -19.43
N LEU A 489 -9.48 -8.78 -18.38
CA LEU A 489 -10.23 -7.53 -18.41
C LEU A 489 -9.32 -6.32 -18.68
N ALA A 490 -9.88 -5.34 -19.38
CA ALA A 490 -9.37 -4.00 -19.52
C ALA A 490 -10.50 -2.99 -19.28
N TRP A 491 -10.13 -1.75 -19.00
CA TRP A 491 -11.06 -0.63 -18.99
C TRP A 491 -10.39 0.62 -19.55
N ASP A 492 -11.20 1.54 -20.04
CA ASP A 492 -10.72 2.80 -20.57
C ASP A 492 -10.85 3.91 -19.52
N VAL A 493 -9.71 4.37 -18.99
CA VAL A 493 -9.64 5.45 -18.00
C VAL A 493 -10.22 6.77 -18.51
N ALA A 494 -10.17 7.01 -19.83
CA ALA A 494 -10.67 8.25 -20.43
C ALA A 494 -12.21 8.30 -20.45
N THR A 495 -12.87 7.16 -20.27
CA THR A 495 -14.34 7.04 -20.25
C THR A 495 -14.94 7.13 -18.84
N ILE A 496 -14.09 7.29 -17.83
CA ILE A 496 -14.54 7.38 -16.44
C ILE A 496 -15.34 8.67 -16.25
N VAL A 497 -16.59 8.51 -15.81
CA VAL A 497 -17.44 9.59 -15.30
C VAL A 497 -17.59 9.35 -13.81
N ASP A 498 -17.37 10.37 -13.00
CA ASP A 498 -17.55 10.32 -11.55
C ASP A 498 -18.13 11.67 -11.09
N THR A 499 -19.44 11.70 -10.92
CA THR A 499 -20.22 12.86 -10.50
C THR A 499 -21.09 12.46 -9.31
N ALA A 500 -21.67 13.43 -8.60
CA ALA A 500 -22.55 13.15 -7.46
C ALA A 500 -23.67 12.15 -7.74
N THR A 501 -24.18 12.11 -8.98
CA THR A 501 -25.34 11.29 -9.37
C THR A 501 -25.03 10.18 -10.36
N THR A 502 -23.87 10.19 -11.02
CA THR A 502 -23.53 9.21 -12.06
C THR A 502 -22.07 8.80 -11.97
N HIS A 503 -21.84 7.48 -11.98
CA HIS A 503 -20.54 6.88 -12.19
C HIS A 503 -20.60 5.93 -13.40
N SER A 504 -19.62 6.00 -14.31
CA SER A 504 -19.53 5.02 -15.40
C SER A 504 -18.12 4.85 -15.93
N LEU A 505 -17.86 3.73 -16.58
CA LEU A 505 -16.66 3.45 -17.36
C LEU A 505 -16.96 2.46 -18.48
N VAL A 506 -16.09 2.37 -19.48
CA VAL A 506 -16.11 1.29 -20.48
C VAL A 506 -15.13 0.21 -20.06
N ALA A 507 -15.65 -1.01 -19.86
CA ALA A 507 -14.87 -2.22 -19.61
C ALA A 507 -14.93 -3.12 -20.85
N SER A 508 -13.85 -3.86 -21.15
CA SER A 508 -13.80 -4.80 -22.26
C SER A 508 -12.98 -6.02 -21.93
N LEU A 509 -13.22 -7.10 -22.69
CA LEU A 509 -12.34 -8.25 -22.69
C LEU A 509 -11.16 -8.00 -23.62
N ARG A 510 -9.95 -8.34 -23.15
CA ARG A 510 -8.71 -8.15 -23.90
C ARG A 510 -8.70 -9.00 -25.17
N THR A 511 -8.20 -8.41 -26.24
CA THR A 511 -7.99 -9.06 -27.54
C THR A 511 -6.56 -8.83 -28.00
N GLY A 512 -6.08 -9.64 -28.94
CA GLY A 512 -4.80 -9.43 -29.60
C GLY A 512 -3.91 -10.66 -29.50
N ALA A 513 -2.61 -10.45 -29.71
CA ALA A 513 -1.61 -11.51 -29.76
C ALA A 513 -0.93 -11.81 -28.42
N LEU A 514 -1.23 -11.02 -27.36
CA LEU A 514 -0.69 -11.29 -26.04
C LEU A 514 -1.42 -12.50 -25.41
N PRO A 515 -0.73 -13.30 -24.58
CA PRO A 515 -1.30 -14.47 -23.90
C PRO A 515 -2.53 -14.19 -23.01
N ASP A 516 -2.76 -12.93 -22.62
CA ASP A 516 -3.92 -12.50 -21.84
C ASP A 516 -5.09 -12.03 -22.70
N ALA A 517 -5.13 -12.42 -23.99
CA ALA A 517 -6.33 -12.32 -24.79
C ALA A 517 -7.41 -13.25 -24.23
N ALA A 518 -8.63 -12.73 -24.07
CA ALA A 518 -9.73 -13.47 -23.47
C ALA A 518 -10.08 -14.71 -24.33
N PRO A 519 -10.25 -15.91 -23.71
CA PRO A 519 -10.58 -17.13 -24.42
C PRO A 519 -12.01 -17.15 -25.01
N SER A 520 -12.85 -16.18 -24.64
CA SER A 520 -14.24 -16.04 -25.09
C SER A 520 -14.53 -14.59 -25.46
N PRO A 521 -15.37 -14.30 -26.48
CA PRO A 521 -15.76 -12.94 -26.83
C PRO A 521 -16.68 -12.28 -25.81
N THR A 522 -17.24 -13.05 -24.86
CA THR A 522 -18.17 -12.59 -23.83
C THR A 522 -17.91 -13.28 -22.49
N ALA A 523 -18.07 -12.55 -21.39
CA ALA A 523 -18.00 -13.06 -20.03
C ALA A 523 -18.89 -12.25 -19.09
N THR A 524 -19.17 -12.77 -17.89
CA THR A 524 -19.81 -12.00 -16.82
C THR A 524 -18.80 -11.69 -15.73
N VAL A 525 -18.93 -10.53 -15.08
CA VAL A 525 -18.05 -10.10 -14.00
C VAL A 525 -18.83 -9.35 -12.93
N ASP A 526 -18.43 -9.47 -11.68
CA ASP A 526 -18.90 -8.58 -10.63
C ASP A 526 -18.07 -7.28 -10.68
N TRP A 527 -18.75 -6.14 -10.79
CA TRP A 527 -18.10 -4.83 -10.84
C TRP A 527 -18.39 -4.02 -9.58
N THR A 528 -17.32 -3.60 -8.90
CA THR A 528 -17.38 -2.72 -7.73
C THR A 528 -16.53 -1.48 -7.98
N PRO A 529 -17.12 -0.29 -8.17
CA PRO A 529 -16.35 0.95 -8.24
C PRO A 529 -15.64 1.24 -6.92
N ARG A 530 -14.33 1.50 -6.99
CA ARG A 530 -13.50 1.92 -5.86
C ARG A 530 -12.90 3.29 -6.15
N ARG A 531 -12.43 3.99 -5.12
CA ARG A 531 -11.83 5.33 -5.20
C ARG A 531 -12.74 6.38 -5.86
N LEU A 532 -14.05 6.25 -5.64
CA LEU A 532 -15.02 7.26 -6.08
C LEU A 532 -14.72 8.58 -5.37
N GLN A 533 -14.61 9.66 -6.15
CA GLN A 533 -14.32 11.01 -5.69
C GLN A 533 -15.60 11.82 -5.47
N ALA A 534 -16.62 11.62 -6.30
CA ALA A 534 -17.85 12.42 -6.25
C ALA A 534 -19.12 11.58 -6.07
N TYR A 535 -19.18 10.38 -6.66
CA TYR A 535 -20.37 9.55 -6.60
C TYR A 535 -20.74 9.12 -5.18
N LEU A 536 -21.97 9.40 -4.78
CA LEU A 536 -22.42 9.20 -3.40
C LEU A 536 -22.63 7.71 -3.07
N ARG A 537 -21.89 7.24 -2.05
CA ARG A 537 -21.97 5.90 -1.47
C ARG A 537 -22.73 5.95 -0.14
N ALA A 538 -24.05 5.97 -0.19
CA ALA A 538 -24.84 5.88 1.04
C ALA A 538 -25.15 4.40 1.36
N PRO A 539 -24.94 3.92 2.60
CA PRO A 539 -25.26 2.56 2.99
C PRO A 539 -26.70 2.18 2.62
N SER A 540 -26.90 1.01 2.02
CA SER A 540 -28.23 0.53 1.60
C SER A 540 -28.98 1.43 0.61
N ALA A 541 -28.31 2.41 -0.02
CA ALA A 541 -28.92 3.22 -1.06
C ALA A 541 -29.15 2.39 -2.33
N HIS A 542 -30.12 2.83 -3.14
CA HIS A 542 -30.48 2.15 -4.37
C HIS A 542 -29.91 2.92 -5.55
N HIS A 543 -29.34 2.17 -6.49
CA HIS A 543 -28.67 2.69 -7.68
C HIS A 543 -29.25 1.99 -8.89
N ARG A 544 -29.51 2.73 -9.96
CA ARG A 544 -29.86 2.14 -11.25
C ARG A 544 -28.57 1.79 -11.96
N PHE A 545 -28.39 0.51 -12.27
CA PHE A 545 -27.32 0.02 -13.11
C PHE A 545 -27.81 -0.13 -14.54
N THR A 546 -27.05 0.38 -15.50
CA THR A 546 -27.29 0.19 -16.93
C THR A 546 -25.99 -0.29 -17.59
N ASN A 547 -26.08 -1.37 -18.36
CA ASN A 547 -25.00 -1.92 -19.17
C ASN A 547 -25.27 -1.61 -20.65
N LEU A 548 -24.39 -0.83 -21.27
CA LEU A 548 -24.55 -0.42 -22.66
C LEU A 548 -23.44 -1.03 -23.53
N GLN A 549 -23.80 -1.93 -24.44
CA GLN A 549 -22.86 -2.56 -25.35
C GLN A 549 -22.23 -1.51 -26.30
N GLN A 550 -20.92 -1.63 -26.51
CA GLN A 550 -20.15 -0.79 -27.43
C GLN A 550 -19.90 -1.51 -28.76
N PRO A 551 -19.76 -0.76 -29.87
CA PRO A 551 -20.14 0.65 -30.02
C PRO A 551 -21.68 0.81 -30.11
N GLY A 552 -22.17 2.03 -29.89
CA GLY A 552 -23.59 2.38 -30.13
C GLY A 552 -24.47 2.45 -28.89
N ASP A 553 -23.95 2.11 -27.70
CA ASP A 553 -24.64 2.26 -26.42
C ASP A 553 -26.01 1.53 -26.36
N VAL A 554 -26.08 0.33 -26.94
CA VAL A 554 -27.30 -0.50 -26.86
C VAL A 554 -27.46 -1.05 -25.45
N VAL A 555 -28.58 -0.77 -24.79
CA VAL A 555 -28.86 -1.27 -23.44
C VAL A 555 -29.08 -2.79 -23.48
N VAL A 556 -28.18 -3.55 -22.85
CA VAL A 556 -28.28 -5.02 -22.74
C VAL A 556 -28.72 -5.49 -21.36
N GLU A 557 -28.62 -4.61 -20.36
CA GLU A 557 -29.06 -4.87 -18.99
C GLU A 557 -29.40 -3.54 -18.30
N ASP A 558 -30.52 -3.52 -17.58
CA ASP A 558 -30.94 -2.42 -16.72
C ASP A 558 -31.59 -3.00 -15.46
N ARG A 559 -31.12 -2.62 -14.27
CA ARG A 559 -31.65 -3.12 -12.99
C ARG A 559 -31.33 -2.19 -11.83
N ILE A 560 -32.09 -2.33 -10.75
CA ILE A 560 -31.78 -1.68 -9.48
C ILE A 560 -30.83 -2.55 -8.66
N VAL A 561 -29.71 -1.97 -8.26
CA VAL A 561 -28.71 -2.52 -7.36
C VAL A 561 -28.80 -1.79 -6.02
N THR A 562 -28.71 -2.52 -4.93
CA THR A 562 -28.70 -1.96 -3.58
C THR A 562 -27.28 -1.97 -3.05
N GLY A 563 -26.77 -0.81 -2.63
CA GLY A 563 -25.49 -0.70 -1.95
C GLY A 563 -25.50 -1.48 -0.64
N GLU A 564 -24.35 -1.92 -0.20
CA GLU A 564 -24.23 -2.69 1.04
C GLU A 564 -24.30 -1.80 2.28
N ALA A 565 -24.39 -2.42 3.45
CA ALA A 565 -24.24 -1.72 4.73
C ALA A 565 -22.86 -1.04 4.86
N SER A 566 -21.85 -1.56 4.16
CA SER A 566 -20.51 -0.98 4.05
C SER A 566 -20.47 0.31 3.22
N GLY A 567 -21.47 0.57 2.37
CA GLY A 567 -21.45 1.62 1.35
C GLY A 567 -20.83 1.19 0.02
N LEU A 568 -20.28 -0.03 -0.09
CA LEU A 568 -19.85 -0.59 -1.38
C LEU A 568 -21.06 -0.87 -2.29
N ILE A 569 -20.89 -0.66 -3.59
CA ILE A 569 -21.90 -0.94 -4.60
C ILE A 569 -21.32 -1.98 -5.55
N THR A 570 -21.85 -3.20 -5.51
CA THR A 570 -21.39 -4.30 -6.36
C THR A 570 -22.48 -4.73 -7.31
N VAL A 571 -22.18 -4.64 -8.60
CA VAL A 571 -23.04 -5.09 -9.68
C VAL A 571 -22.63 -6.51 -10.04
N ALA A 572 -23.39 -7.51 -9.60
CA ALA A 572 -23.00 -8.91 -9.76
C ALA A 572 -23.34 -9.48 -11.15
N GLY A 573 -22.37 -10.09 -11.84
CA GLY A 573 -22.57 -10.77 -13.12
C GLY A 573 -22.89 -9.85 -14.31
N ALA A 574 -22.33 -8.63 -14.33
CA ALA A 574 -22.44 -7.73 -15.48
C ALA A 574 -21.78 -8.34 -16.73
N LEU A 575 -22.49 -8.34 -17.86
CA LEU A 575 -21.95 -8.81 -19.14
C LEU A 575 -20.86 -7.86 -19.66
N VAL A 576 -19.72 -8.41 -20.06
CA VAL A 576 -18.63 -7.70 -20.74
C VAL A 576 -18.24 -8.46 -22.01
N THR A 577 -17.97 -7.72 -23.09
CA THR A 577 -17.61 -8.26 -24.40
C THR A 577 -16.24 -7.75 -24.85
N THR A 578 -15.66 -8.36 -25.88
CA THR A 578 -14.44 -7.86 -26.52
C THR A 578 -14.62 -6.52 -27.22
N ALA A 579 -15.85 -6.19 -27.67
CA ALA A 579 -16.18 -4.88 -28.21
C ALA A 579 -16.31 -3.80 -27.11
N GLY A 580 -16.55 -4.23 -25.87
CA GLY A 580 -16.66 -3.37 -24.70
C GLY A 580 -18.11 -3.08 -24.28
N ASN A 581 -18.25 -2.70 -23.03
CA ASN A 581 -19.51 -2.43 -22.36
C ASN A 581 -19.33 -1.22 -21.45
N ARG A 582 -20.20 -0.21 -21.60
CA ARG A 582 -20.27 0.90 -20.65
C ARG A 582 -21.10 0.46 -19.46
N LEU A 583 -20.44 0.32 -18.32
CA LEU A 583 -21.04 0.03 -17.04
C LEU A 583 -21.39 1.36 -16.38
N ARG A 584 -22.67 1.63 -16.11
CA ARG A 584 -23.15 2.90 -15.55
C ARG A 584 -23.99 2.68 -14.31
N LEU A 585 -23.68 3.43 -13.26
CA LEU A 585 -24.50 3.60 -12.07
C LEU A 585 -25.07 5.02 -12.03
N THR A 586 -26.37 5.12 -11.77
CA THR A 586 -27.05 6.39 -11.52
C THR A 586 -27.74 6.32 -10.16
N ALA A 587 -27.53 7.31 -9.30
CA ALA A 587 -28.21 7.39 -8.03
C ALA A 587 -29.73 7.48 -8.25
N VAL A 588 -30.51 6.70 -7.50
CA VAL A 588 -31.98 6.80 -7.54
C VAL A 588 -32.40 8.00 -6.71
N ASP A 589 -32.89 9.05 -7.37
CA ASP A 589 -33.45 10.23 -6.68
C ASP A 589 -34.76 9.87 -5.99
N ARG A 590 -34.79 9.99 -4.67
CA ARG A 590 -35.97 9.72 -3.83
C ARG A 590 -36.53 10.99 -3.20
N SER A 591 -36.20 12.17 -3.72
CA SER A 591 -36.73 13.45 -3.23
C SER A 591 -38.24 13.57 -3.45
N SER A 592 -38.79 12.88 -4.46
CA SER A 592 -40.23 12.84 -4.76
C SER A 592 -40.78 11.41 -4.64
N LEU A 593 -41.07 10.97 -3.42
CA LEU A 593 -41.78 9.70 -3.19
C LEU A 593 -43.31 9.90 -3.22
N PRO A 594 -44.07 8.90 -3.71
CA PRO A 594 -43.60 7.59 -4.17
C PRO A 594 -43.07 7.63 -5.63
N LEU A 595 -42.09 6.80 -5.95
CA LEU A 595 -41.42 6.72 -7.25
C LEU A 595 -41.60 5.32 -7.86
N LEU A 596 -41.81 5.23 -9.17
CA LEU A 596 -41.83 4.00 -9.95
C LEU A 596 -40.72 4.05 -11.01
N LEU A 597 -39.92 2.99 -11.11
CA LEU A 597 -38.89 2.82 -12.14
C LEU A 597 -39.03 1.47 -12.82
N ALA A 598 -39.14 1.47 -14.15
CA ALA A 598 -39.05 0.26 -14.94
C ALA A 598 -37.59 -0.06 -15.29
N THR A 599 -37.19 -1.30 -15.05
CA THR A 599 -35.85 -1.83 -15.38
C THR A 599 -35.99 -3.23 -15.98
N GLY A 600 -35.08 -3.69 -16.81
CA GLY A 600 -35.17 -5.06 -17.32
C GLY A 600 -33.94 -5.54 -18.07
N ILE A 601 -33.93 -6.85 -18.31
CA ILE A 601 -32.95 -7.47 -19.22
C ILE A 601 -33.64 -7.59 -20.58
N VAL A 602 -33.23 -6.76 -21.54
CA VAL A 602 -33.88 -6.64 -22.84
C VAL A 602 -33.32 -7.70 -23.80
N ARG A 603 -33.65 -8.98 -23.56
CA ARG A 603 -33.33 -10.13 -24.44
C ARG A 603 -34.39 -11.24 -24.33
N PRO A 604 -34.52 -12.15 -25.30
CA PRO A 604 -35.43 -13.30 -25.20
C PRO A 604 -35.20 -14.09 -23.91
N GLY A 605 -36.26 -14.36 -23.15
CA GLY A 605 -36.17 -14.98 -21.82
C GLY A 605 -35.74 -14.03 -20.69
N GLY A 606 -35.71 -12.72 -20.95
CA GLY A 606 -35.42 -11.68 -19.97
C GLY A 606 -36.58 -11.39 -19.02
N THR A 607 -36.41 -10.34 -18.22
CA THR A 607 -37.43 -9.90 -17.25
C THR A 607 -37.62 -8.39 -17.32
N LEU A 608 -38.85 -7.94 -17.09
CA LEU A 608 -39.17 -6.55 -16.77
C LEU A 608 -39.47 -6.48 -15.27
N THR A 609 -38.71 -5.67 -14.55
CA THR A 609 -38.90 -5.42 -13.12
C THR A 609 -39.37 -3.98 -12.91
N LEU A 610 -40.50 -3.83 -12.23
CA LEU A 610 -41.09 -2.54 -11.88
C LEU A 610 -40.81 -2.28 -10.40
N ASN A 611 -39.94 -1.30 -10.16
CA ASN A 611 -39.44 -0.97 -8.83
C ASN A 611 -40.21 0.24 -8.32
N THR A 612 -41.00 0.02 -7.28
CA THR A 612 -41.68 1.09 -6.55
C THR A 612 -40.90 1.44 -5.30
N PHE A 613 -40.77 2.74 -5.04
CA PHE A 613 -40.16 3.29 -3.85
C PHE A 613 -41.18 4.13 -3.10
N ALA A 614 -41.38 3.85 -1.82
CA ALA A 614 -42.35 4.51 -0.95
C ALA A 614 -41.88 4.47 0.52
N ALA A 615 -42.68 4.99 1.43
CA ALA A 615 -42.43 4.83 2.86
C ALA A 615 -42.35 3.34 3.23
N PRO A 616 -41.40 2.90 4.08
CA PRO A 616 -41.32 1.51 4.54
C PRO A 616 -42.66 1.01 5.11
N GLY A 617 -43.11 -0.16 4.68
CA GLY A 617 -44.40 -0.73 5.09
C GLY A 617 -45.64 -0.19 4.36
N ALA A 618 -45.48 0.76 3.43
CA ALA A 618 -46.60 1.23 2.61
C ALA A 618 -47.14 0.11 1.71
N ALA A 619 -48.47 -0.02 1.64
CA ALA A 619 -49.12 -0.85 0.63
C ALA A 619 -48.88 -0.24 -0.75
N VAL A 620 -48.53 -1.07 -1.72
CA VAL A 620 -48.26 -0.67 -3.11
C VAL A 620 -49.22 -1.40 -4.03
N PHE A 621 -49.89 -0.65 -4.90
CA PHE A 621 -50.77 -1.15 -5.95
C PHE A 621 -50.21 -0.72 -7.30
N LEU A 622 -49.77 -1.66 -8.13
CA LEU A 622 -49.24 -1.41 -9.46
C LEU A 622 -50.32 -1.64 -10.51
N PHE A 623 -50.46 -0.67 -11.40
CA PHE A 623 -51.40 -0.68 -12.50
C PHE A 623 -50.65 -0.65 -13.85
N VAL A 624 -51.10 -1.46 -14.81
CA VAL A 624 -50.47 -1.64 -16.14
C VAL A 624 -51.50 -1.48 -17.26
N GLY A 625 -51.14 -0.84 -18.38
CA GLY A 625 -51.99 -0.82 -19.58
C GLY A 625 -51.31 -0.36 -20.88
N LEU A 626 -52.01 -0.51 -22.02
CA LEU A 626 -51.45 -0.30 -23.38
C LEU A 626 -51.84 1.04 -24.05
N GLN A 627 -52.89 1.72 -23.59
CA GLN A 627 -53.37 3.00 -24.13
C GLN A 627 -53.44 4.10 -23.05
N PRO A 628 -53.58 5.38 -23.39
CA PRO A 628 -53.89 6.42 -22.41
C PRO A 628 -55.38 6.35 -22.05
N ALA A 629 -55.73 5.90 -20.84
CA ALA A 629 -57.04 6.10 -20.24
C ALA A 629 -56.90 6.61 -18.79
N ALA A 630 -57.99 7.09 -18.21
CA ALA A 630 -58.02 7.74 -16.91
C ALA A 630 -59.08 7.07 -16.03
N ILE A 631 -58.66 6.53 -14.88
CA ILE A 631 -59.57 5.94 -13.90
C ILE A 631 -59.57 6.84 -12.66
N THR A 632 -60.75 7.32 -12.29
CA THR A 632 -60.96 8.03 -11.02
C THR A 632 -61.37 7.00 -9.98
N LEU A 633 -60.54 6.80 -8.94
CA LEU A 633 -60.87 5.91 -7.85
C LEU A 633 -61.64 6.70 -6.76
N PRO A 634 -62.88 6.33 -6.42
CA PRO A 634 -63.64 7.02 -5.39
C PRO A 634 -62.91 7.00 -4.04
N GLY A 635 -62.62 8.18 -3.48
CA GLY A 635 -61.93 8.32 -2.19
C GLY A 635 -60.43 8.59 -2.26
N LEU A 636 -59.84 8.64 -3.46
CA LEU A 636 -58.43 9.04 -3.67
C LEU A 636 -58.35 10.43 -4.32
N ASN A 637 -57.42 11.26 -3.85
CA ASN A 637 -57.11 12.54 -4.50
C ASN A 637 -56.21 12.31 -5.72
N GLY A 638 -56.78 11.86 -6.85
CA GLY A 638 -56.03 11.70 -8.09
C GLY A 638 -56.74 10.92 -9.18
N VAL A 639 -56.25 11.07 -10.41
CA VAL A 639 -56.66 10.30 -11.58
C VAL A 639 -55.52 9.38 -11.97
N ILE A 640 -55.75 8.06 -12.01
CA ILE A 640 -54.73 7.11 -12.47
C ILE A 640 -54.76 7.06 -13.99
N GLY A 641 -53.63 7.36 -14.63
CA GLY A 641 -53.46 7.35 -16.08
C GLY A 641 -52.93 5.99 -16.55
N ILE A 642 -53.82 5.09 -16.99
CA ILE A 642 -53.52 3.69 -17.33
C ILE A 642 -54.35 3.23 -18.52
N GLY A 643 -53.86 2.22 -19.24
CA GLY A 643 -54.53 1.70 -20.44
C GLY A 643 -55.41 0.48 -20.22
N ASP A 644 -56.26 0.22 -21.20
CA ASP A 644 -57.12 -0.96 -21.28
C ASP A 644 -56.43 -2.03 -22.15
N PRO A 645 -56.34 -3.31 -21.75
CA PRO A 645 -56.76 -3.91 -20.47
C PRO A 645 -55.88 -3.52 -19.27
N LEU A 646 -56.51 -3.41 -18.11
CA LEU A 646 -55.88 -3.09 -16.83
C LEU A 646 -55.47 -4.37 -16.07
N PHE A 647 -54.19 -4.48 -15.74
CA PHE A 647 -53.69 -5.46 -14.78
C PHE A 647 -53.30 -4.78 -13.46
N LEU A 648 -53.70 -5.39 -12.34
CA LEU A 648 -53.39 -4.93 -10.99
C LEU A 648 -52.52 -5.96 -10.26
N ALA A 649 -51.39 -5.50 -9.74
CA ALA A 649 -50.59 -6.25 -8.78
C ALA A 649 -50.51 -5.48 -7.46
N GLN A 650 -50.37 -6.18 -6.34
CA GLN A 650 -50.31 -5.58 -5.01
C GLN A 650 -49.14 -6.14 -4.19
N GLY A 651 -48.63 -5.32 -3.27
CA GLY A 651 -47.53 -5.68 -2.40
C GLY A 651 -47.29 -4.67 -1.28
N VAL A 652 -46.16 -4.81 -0.60
CA VAL A 652 -45.76 -3.94 0.52
C VAL A 652 -44.29 -3.54 0.35
N ALA A 653 -43.99 -2.26 0.55
CA ALA A 653 -42.64 -1.74 0.56
C ALA A 653 -41.82 -2.32 1.73
N ASP A 654 -40.63 -2.83 1.44
CA ASP A 654 -39.74 -3.41 2.43
C ASP A 654 -39.14 -2.36 3.39
N ARG A 655 -38.23 -2.79 4.27
CA ARG A 655 -37.56 -1.90 5.23
C ARG A 655 -36.71 -0.81 4.58
N THR A 656 -36.33 -0.98 3.31
CA THR A 656 -35.59 0.00 2.51
C THR A 656 -36.51 0.93 1.70
N GLY A 657 -37.83 0.74 1.84
CA GLY A 657 -38.87 1.45 1.11
C GLY A 657 -39.04 0.97 -0.33
N ARG A 658 -38.51 -0.20 -0.72
CA ARG A 658 -38.62 -0.74 -2.08
C ARG A 658 -39.65 -1.88 -2.14
N HIS A 659 -40.44 -1.93 -3.21
CA HIS A 659 -41.18 -3.12 -3.62
C HIS A 659 -40.97 -3.36 -5.12
N ALA A 660 -40.77 -4.63 -5.51
CA ALA A 660 -40.46 -5.00 -6.89
C ALA A 660 -41.46 -6.01 -7.44
N PHE A 661 -42.10 -5.67 -8.56
CA PHE A 661 -42.91 -6.60 -9.35
C PHE A 661 -42.08 -7.12 -10.52
N VAL A 662 -41.88 -8.43 -10.59
CA VAL A 662 -41.12 -9.07 -11.67
C VAL A 662 -42.11 -9.68 -12.67
N TRP A 663 -42.04 -9.20 -13.92
CA TRP A 663 -42.79 -9.73 -15.05
C TRP A 663 -41.84 -10.51 -15.97
N PRO A 664 -41.92 -11.85 -16.01
CA PRO A 664 -41.15 -12.65 -16.96
C PRO A 664 -41.61 -12.36 -18.39
N LEU A 665 -40.67 -12.11 -19.28
CA LEU A 665 -40.93 -11.86 -20.69
C LEU A 665 -40.87 -13.19 -21.44
N ASP A 666 -41.93 -14.00 -21.27
CA ASP A 666 -42.09 -15.29 -21.98
C ASP A 666 -42.04 -15.06 -23.50
N PRO A 667 -41.24 -15.85 -24.26
CA PRO A 667 -41.18 -15.76 -25.72
C PRO A 667 -42.54 -15.73 -26.44
N ALA A 668 -43.56 -16.42 -25.91
CA ALA A 668 -44.90 -16.46 -26.49
C ALA A 668 -45.64 -15.13 -26.39
N ILE A 669 -45.37 -14.35 -25.33
CA ILE A 669 -45.98 -13.03 -25.08
C ILE A 669 -45.09 -11.92 -25.66
N PHE A 670 -43.77 -12.10 -25.61
CA PHE A 670 -42.78 -11.10 -26.02
C PHE A 670 -43.02 -10.59 -27.44
N GLY A 671 -43.24 -11.49 -28.41
CA GLY A 671 -43.48 -11.12 -29.80
C GLY A 671 -44.72 -10.23 -30.01
N SER A 672 -45.73 -10.32 -29.15
CA SER A 672 -46.95 -9.51 -29.23
C SER A 672 -46.82 -8.12 -28.59
N LEU A 673 -45.79 -7.91 -27.77
CA LEU A 673 -45.54 -6.65 -27.05
C LEU A 673 -44.45 -5.78 -27.71
N VAL A 674 -43.70 -6.32 -28.67
CA VAL A 674 -42.66 -5.58 -29.41
C VAL A 674 -43.28 -4.36 -30.10
N GLY A 675 -42.69 -3.19 -29.88
CA GLY A 675 -43.12 -1.91 -30.46
C GLY A 675 -44.34 -1.26 -29.79
N LEU A 676 -44.98 -1.91 -28.81
CA LEU A 676 -46.11 -1.32 -28.08
C LEU A 676 -45.62 -0.47 -26.88
N PRO A 677 -46.16 0.74 -26.69
CA PRO A 677 -45.88 1.55 -25.51
C PRO A 677 -46.71 1.07 -24.32
N ILE A 678 -46.08 0.42 -23.34
CA ILE A 678 -46.73 -0.06 -22.12
C ILE A 678 -46.58 1.01 -21.03
N ARG A 679 -47.69 1.39 -20.40
CA ARG A 679 -47.76 2.39 -19.32
C ARG A 679 -47.90 1.71 -17.97
N PHE A 680 -47.11 2.16 -17.01
CA PHE A 680 -47.13 1.72 -15.62
C PHE A 680 -47.34 2.90 -14.68
N GLN A 681 -48.19 2.74 -13.68
CA GLN A 681 -48.33 3.69 -12.57
C GLN A 681 -48.62 2.92 -11.30
N ALA A 682 -48.12 3.38 -10.15
CA ALA A 682 -48.42 2.76 -8.87
C ALA A 682 -49.08 3.75 -7.91
N LEU A 683 -49.87 3.22 -6.99
CA LEU A 683 -50.36 3.89 -5.79
C LEU A 683 -49.59 3.36 -4.60
N ALA A 684 -49.06 4.24 -3.75
CA ALA A 684 -48.42 3.85 -2.50
C ALA A 684 -49.09 4.53 -1.30
N GLY A 685 -49.37 3.76 -0.25
CA GLY A 685 -50.07 4.29 0.93
C GLY A 685 -51.55 4.55 0.67
N ALA A 686 -52.09 5.62 1.29
CA ALA A 686 -53.53 5.89 1.28
C ALA A 686 -54.00 6.59 0.01
N SER A 687 -53.17 7.41 -0.66
CA SER A 687 -53.58 8.14 -1.87
C SER A 687 -52.44 8.64 -2.77
N ASP A 688 -51.19 8.26 -2.53
CA ASP A 688 -50.07 8.89 -3.21
C ASP A 688 -49.76 8.16 -4.53
N LEU A 689 -49.90 8.85 -5.65
CA LEU A 689 -49.60 8.32 -6.98
C LEU A 689 -48.11 8.49 -7.32
N THR A 690 -47.53 7.48 -7.94
CA THR A 690 -46.18 7.59 -8.53
C THR A 690 -46.24 8.34 -9.86
N ASN A 691 -45.05 8.66 -10.38
CA ASN A 691 -44.85 8.94 -11.80
C ASN A 691 -45.39 7.79 -12.68
N THR A 692 -45.75 8.14 -13.92
CA THR A 692 -46.06 7.16 -14.97
C THR A 692 -44.79 6.78 -15.71
N GLU A 693 -44.45 5.50 -15.73
CA GLU A 693 -43.35 4.95 -16.53
C GLU A 693 -43.87 4.42 -17.86
N LEU A 694 -43.17 4.75 -18.96
CA LEU A 694 -43.49 4.28 -20.30
C LEU A 694 -42.36 3.37 -20.79
N VAL A 695 -42.69 2.14 -21.17
CA VAL A 695 -41.72 1.14 -21.66
C VAL A 695 -42.13 0.69 -23.06
N THR A 696 -41.19 0.74 -23.99
CA THR A 696 -41.34 0.17 -25.33
C THR A 696 -40.31 -0.93 -25.51
N ILE A 697 -40.77 -2.15 -25.81
CA ILE A 697 -39.90 -3.28 -26.10
C ILE A 697 -39.40 -3.15 -27.53
N GLN A 698 -38.07 -3.06 -27.71
CA GLN A 698 -37.44 -3.00 -29.03
C GLN A 698 -37.23 -4.42 -29.61
N PRO A 699 -37.22 -4.58 -30.95
CA PRO A 699 -37.01 -5.87 -31.62
C PRO A 699 -35.68 -6.56 -31.28
#